data_AF-F2UVL9-F1
#
_entry.id   AF-F2UVL9-F1
#
_cell.length_a   1.000
_cell.length_b   1.000
_cell.length_c   1.000
_cell.angle_alpha   90.00
_cell.angle_beta   90.00
_cell.angle_gamma   90.00
#
_symmetry.space_group_name_H-M   'P 1'
#
loop_
_entity.id
_entity.type
_entity.pdbx_description
1 polymer ?
#
loop_
_entity_poly.entity_id
_entity_poly.type
_entity_poly.pdbx_seq_one_letter_code
_entity_poly.pdbx_strand_id
1 'polypeptide(L)'
;MNVPRALGRIAPRGGHRLSGHAGGLSARAHACRSAGLIALTSLLLSSLVPVAGAAPGAGDSGGQGEAPAPVQILDLTTASGQATEVAQSGLDDVQASPGQGSGSGSRDGAGAQTPRPSTEEASGSDNAASVSPAAVLGATATVPALAQATGAADAPVPSILPAATDPQADAALLTDPLEVDRFFVAGFTWTGGADLPDGVRIYLRVRESGSWSPWYLSEAADSGRDDRATPGTGEFVTGGADAIQASVVGSSLPAGLKLAMVPSRPQGEEVLGADDLKTTEAAPTPVIEDASAMENQGTQVDPAAMTLSASPAPVAQPAAVSVASPATAPATVPVVAPAATTANGLPVAVTTRAEWGANASYMSWDPEYARAGHVVVHHTAGTNSYSAGQSASIVRGIYYYHAVVLDWGDIGYNFLVDKFGTVFEGRSGSVAAPAGRMSIGAHARGVNTGTMGISMMGDYSTVSPSDAQLSSVGKMAGWFLKRAGISDVTGWAGLHVWTTERYQAGSTISMPRILGHRDVGYTTCPGNVGYSKLGTIRAIAKAQGSSPQGGSSGASSTVPQDHPGAVALRSALGANGWIGAATSGVQASTKGGVFQSFEHGVGYWSPATGAQFVGEPVLSAWGAYGYQTGSMGYPRSGGVVGVGGSRHQIFEGGIAYWRPGGRVSFIHGSILNAWAAAGWERSKVGLPTGRAVRQADGTTTQTFEKGSISVAPNGKVTIR
;
A
#
# COMPACT_ATOMS: atom_id res chain seq x y z
N MET A 1 15.22 -17.76 -56.12
CA MET A 1 16.25 -17.94 -57.17
C MET A 1 16.34 -16.66 -58.01
N ASN A 2 17.40 -16.50 -58.80
CA ASN A 2 17.65 -15.44 -59.77
C ASN A 2 17.93 -14.03 -59.24
N VAL A 3 19.23 -13.79 -59.02
CA VAL A 3 19.91 -12.50 -59.15
C VAL A 3 20.26 -12.29 -60.64
N PRO A 4 20.39 -11.04 -61.12
CA PRO A 4 21.57 -10.71 -61.93
C PRO A 4 22.37 -9.53 -61.37
N ARG A 5 23.70 -9.60 -61.50
CA ARG A 5 24.66 -8.55 -61.17
C ARG A 5 24.84 -7.59 -62.35
N ALA A 6 25.22 -6.33 -62.06
CA ALA A 6 26.13 -5.57 -62.91
C ALA A 6 27.00 -4.62 -62.06
N LEU A 7 28.25 -4.41 -62.47
CA LEU A 7 29.26 -3.59 -61.78
C LEU A 7 29.41 -2.20 -62.43
N GLY A 8 29.91 -1.22 -61.68
CA GLY A 8 30.29 0.10 -62.22
C GLY A 8 31.09 0.96 -61.24
N ARG A 9 32.40 0.76 -61.16
CA ARG A 9 33.34 1.71 -60.51
C ARG A 9 33.82 2.71 -61.55
N ILE A 10 33.63 4.02 -61.33
CA ILE A 10 34.44 5.07 -61.96
C ILE A 10 34.74 6.20 -60.96
N ALA A 11 36.03 6.54 -60.87
CA ALA A 11 36.63 7.79 -60.40
C ALA A 11 38.04 7.85 -61.07
N PRO A 12 38.82 8.96 -61.04
CA PRO A 12 38.55 10.34 -60.59
C PRO A 12 38.96 11.42 -61.64
N ARG A 13 38.71 12.71 -61.35
CA ARG A 13 39.34 13.95 -61.91
C ARG A 13 38.63 15.18 -61.27
N GLY A 14 39.24 16.35 -60.99
CA GLY A 14 40.65 16.78 -61.00
C GLY A 14 40.83 18.26 -61.41
N GLY A 15 41.28 19.15 -60.49
CA GLY A 15 41.62 20.58 -60.74
C GLY A 15 40.41 21.55 -60.84
N HIS A 16 40.49 22.88 -60.60
CA HIS A 16 41.54 23.85 -60.21
C HIS A 16 40.91 24.89 -59.22
N ARG A 17 41.53 25.54 -58.23
CA ARG A 17 42.79 26.34 -58.05
C ARG A 17 42.67 27.84 -58.42
N LEU A 18 43.20 28.72 -57.53
CA LEU A 18 43.44 30.21 -57.53
C LEU A 18 42.67 30.92 -56.40
N SER A 19 43.19 31.83 -55.55
CA SER A 19 44.52 32.43 -55.28
C SER A 19 44.64 32.70 -53.75
N GLY A 20 45.79 32.81 -53.05
CA GLY A 20 46.83 33.87 -53.10
C GLY A 20 46.28 35.23 -52.61
N HIS A 21 46.82 36.02 -51.66
CA HIS A 21 48.09 36.13 -50.90
C HIS A 21 47.83 37.07 -49.66
N ALA A 22 48.68 37.36 -48.67
CA ALA A 22 49.88 36.73 -48.04
C ALA A 22 50.33 37.56 -46.79
N GLY A 23 51.15 36.99 -45.88
CA GLY A 23 51.86 37.70 -44.78
C GLY A 23 51.25 37.60 -43.36
N GLY A 24 52.01 37.42 -42.27
CA GLY A 24 53.44 37.09 -42.15
C GLY A 24 54.02 37.37 -40.74
N LEU A 25 54.87 36.46 -40.23
CA LEU A 25 55.81 36.62 -39.08
C LEU A 25 55.16 36.84 -37.68
N SER A 26 55.75 36.46 -36.53
CA SER A 26 57.02 35.77 -36.24
C SER A 26 56.89 34.86 -35.00
N ALA A 27 57.92 34.05 -34.72
CA ALA A 27 57.93 33.02 -33.66
C ALA A 27 58.46 33.50 -32.31
N ARG A 28 58.13 32.75 -31.24
CA ARG A 28 59.11 32.29 -30.24
C ARG A 28 58.61 31.08 -29.46
N ALA A 29 59.46 30.07 -29.33
CA ALA A 29 59.25 28.91 -28.46
C ALA A 29 59.90 29.18 -27.09
N HIS A 30 59.45 28.48 -26.05
CA HIS A 30 60.30 27.62 -25.20
C HIS A 30 59.42 26.78 -24.24
N ALA A 31 59.93 25.61 -23.85
CA ALA A 31 59.26 24.66 -22.96
C ALA A 31 59.91 24.65 -21.57
N CYS A 32 59.19 24.20 -20.54
CA CYS A 32 59.70 23.22 -19.57
C CYS A 32 58.60 22.64 -18.65
N ARG A 33 58.92 21.48 -18.04
CA ARG A 33 58.07 20.73 -17.08
C ARG A 33 58.39 21.11 -15.63
N SER A 34 57.44 20.88 -14.71
CA SER A 34 57.56 20.36 -13.31
C SER A 34 56.24 20.67 -12.58
N ALA A 35 55.48 19.74 -11.98
CA ALA A 35 55.77 18.83 -10.85
C ALA A 35 55.80 19.54 -9.47
N GLY A 36 54.90 19.14 -8.57
CA GLY A 36 54.78 19.65 -7.18
C GLY A 36 53.30 19.78 -6.74
N LEU A 37 52.66 18.74 -6.21
CA LEU A 37 52.55 18.34 -4.79
C LEU A 37 51.36 19.00 -4.04
N ILE A 38 50.54 18.16 -3.41
CA ILE A 38 49.37 18.52 -2.61
C ILE A 38 49.82 18.77 -1.16
N ALA A 39 49.26 19.79 -0.50
CA ALA A 39 49.36 19.98 0.94
C ALA A 39 47.94 20.12 1.54
N LEU A 40 47.66 19.31 2.57
CA LEU A 40 46.47 19.38 3.41
C LEU A 40 46.67 20.39 4.54
N THR A 41 45.65 21.17 4.87
CA THR A 41 45.49 21.79 6.19
C THR A 41 44.03 21.78 6.63
N SER A 42 43.77 21.10 7.74
CA SER A 42 42.47 21.04 8.42
C SER A 42 42.17 22.35 9.15
N LEU A 43 40.91 22.77 9.20
CA LEU A 43 40.44 23.75 10.19
C LEU A 43 39.20 23.21 10.93
N LEU A 44 39.37 22.96 12.22
CA LEU A 44 38.28 22.79 13.19
C LEU A 44 37.82 24.18 13.65
N LEU A 45 36.52 24.43 13.68
CA LEU A 45 35.96 25.46 14.56
C LEU A 45 34.78 24.89 15.34
N SER A 46 34.91 24.91 16.66
CA SER A 46 33.85 24.60 17.62
C SER A 46 32.86 25.76 17.73
N SER A 47 31.58 25.47 17.93
CA SER A 47 30.57 26.46 18.34
C SER A 47 29.91 26.03 19.66
N LEU A 48 29.76 27.00 20.57
CA LEU A 48 29.20 26.81 21.91
C LEU A 48 27.67 26.70 21.90
N VAL A 49 27.16 25.98 22.89
CA VAL A 49 25.74 25.87 23.23
C VAL A 49 25.24 27.16 23.92
N PRO A 50 23.98 27.55 23.68
CA PRO A 50 23.15 28.15 24.71
C PRO A 50 21.91 27.29 25.00
N VAL A 51 21.63 27.06 26.29
CA VAL A 51 20.38 26.44 26.78
C VAL A 51 19.46 27.55 27.27
N ALA A 52 18.21 27.63 26.77
CA ALA A 52 17.04 28.12 27.50
C ALA A 52 15.74 28.04 26.66
N GLY A 53 14.63 27.68 27.31
CA GLY A 53 13.28 28.14 26.91
C GLY A 53 12.43 27.18 26.08
N ALA A 54 11.54 26.43 26.73
CA ALA A 54 10.49 25.66 26.08
C ALA A 54 9.30 26.55 25.67
N ALA A 55 8.78 26.34 24.46
CA ALA A 55 7.46 26.77 23.98
C ALA A 55 7.03 25.81 22.85
N PRO A 56 5.71 25.53 22.66
CA PRO A 56 5.28 24.38 21.87
C PRO A 56 5.54 24.55 20.37
N GLY A 57 6.17 23.53 19.78
CA GLY A 57 6.53 23.50 18.36
C GLY A 57 5.30 23.33 17.45
N ALA A 58 5.15 24.24 16.48
CA ALA A 58 4.11 24.14 15.46
C ALA A 58 4.56 23.24 14.30
N GLY A 59 3.67 22.34 13.87
CA GLY A 59 3.61 21.77 12.51
C GLY A 59 4.93 21.25 11.91
N ASP A 60 5.36 20.07 12.33
CA ASP A 60 6.60 19.47 11.83
C ASP A 60 6.50 19.07 10.34
N SER A 61 7.59 19.28 9.60
CA SER A 61 7.59 19.37 8.13
C SER A 61 8.22 18.14 7.46
N GLY A 62 7.39 17.15 7.15
CA GLY A 62 7.64 16.12 6.11
C GLY A 62 8.78 15.13 6.37
N GLY A 63 8.45 13.84 6.47
CA GLY A 63 9.37 12.72 6.78
C GLY A 63 10.43 12.35 5.71
N GLN A 64 11.08 13.33 5.10
CA GLN A 64 12.30 13.13 4.28
C GLN A 64 13.61 13.24 5.08
N GLY A 65 13.57 13.73 6.32
CA GLY A 65 14.74 13.87 7.20
C GLY A 65 14.86 12.83 8.32
N GLU A 66 13.85 12.00 8.54
CA GLU A 66 13.82 11.03 9.65
C GLU A 66 14.73 9.83 9.36
N ALA A 67 15.51 9.40 10.36
CA ALA A 67 16.43 8.27 10.23
C ALA A 67 15.67 6.92 10.17
N PRO A 68 16.25 5.87 9.59
CA PRO A 68 15.72 4.52 9.77
C PRO A 68 15.72 4.12 11.25
N ALA A 69 14.65 3.45 11.69
CA ALA A 69 14.44 3.01 13.07
C ALA A 69 13.96 1.55 13.09
N PRO A 70 14.24 0.78 14.15
CA PRO A 70 13.78 -0.61 14.27
C PRO A 70 12.25 -0.68 14.39
N VAL A 71 11.68 -1.79 13.94
CA VAL A 71 10.30 -2.15 14.30
C VAL A 71 10.31 -2.67 15.74
N GLN A 72 9.53 -2.04 16.61
CA GLN A 72 9.39 -2.48 18.00
C GLN A 72 8.43 -3.67 18.06
N ILE A 73 8.82 -4.72 18.75
CA ILE A 73 8.05 -5.95 18.92
C ILE A 73 7.79 -6.15 20.42
N LEU A 74 6.53 -6.38 20.79
CA LEU A 74 6.13 -6.81 22.12
C LEU A 74 5.68 -8.27 22.06
N ASP A 75 6.38 -9.15 22.77
CA ASP A 75 5.95 -10.53 22.96
C ASP A 75 4.88 -10.56 24.05
N LEU A 76 3.62 -10.76 23.66
CA LEU A 76 2.46 -10.75 24.56
C LEU A 76 2.16 -12.13 25.15
N THR A 77 2.45 -13.20 24.40
CA THR A 77 2.42 -14.56 24.94
C THR A 77 3.64 -15.37 24.51
N THR A 78 4.02 -16.29 25.39
CA THR A 78 5.02 -17.33 25.13
C THR A 78 4.55 -18.31 24.06
N ALA A 79 5.48 -19.13 23.55
CA ALA A 79 5.17 -20.20 22.58
C ALA A 79 4.20 -21.29 23.10
N SER A 80 3.86 -21.30 24.39
CA SER A 80 2.84 -22.17 25.01
C SER A 80 1.53 -21.43 25.35
N GLY A 81 1.36 -20.18 24.90
CA GLY A 81 0.15 -19.38 25.13
C GLY A 81 0.01 -18.81 26.54
N GLN A 82 1.06 -18.84 27.37
CA GLN A 82 1.08 -18.11 28.64
C GLN A 82 1.41 -16.64 28.39
N ALA A 83 0.67 -15.72 29.00
CA ALA A 83 0.96 -14.29 28.92
C ALA A 83 2.35 -13.95 29.49
N THR A 84 2.98 -12.91 28.95
CA THR A 84 4.24 -12.34 29.47
C THR A 84 3.98 -11.29 30.53
N GLU A 85 5.01 -10.86 31.26
CA GLU A 85 4.93 -9.80 32.28
C GLU A 85 4.32 -8.49 31.72
N VAL A 86 4.81 -8.05 30.54
CA VAL A 86 4.30 -6.92 29.75
C VAL A 86 2.79 -7.02 29.46
N ALA A 87 2.27 -8.24 29.37
CA ALA A 87 0.92 -8.54 28.96
C ALA A 87 -0.04 -8.84 30.13
N GLN A 88 0.49 -8.91 31.36
CA GLN A 88 -0.27 -9.10 32.59
C GLN A 88 -0.37 -7.82 33.43
N SER A 89 0.58 -6.88 33.30
CA SER A 89 0.71 -5.75 34.21
C SER A 89 -0.56 -4.88 34.33
N GLY A 90 -1.27 -4.65 33.22
CA GLY A 90 -2.53 -3.89 33.23
C GLY A 90 -3.71 -4.63 33.89
N LEU A 91 -3.67 -5.97 34.01
CA LEU A 91 -4.70 -6.72 34.73
C LEU A 91 -4.57 -6.55 36.25
N ASP A 92 -3.35 -6.48 36.76
CA ASP A 92 -3.09 -6.37 38.20
C ASP A 92 -3.65 -5.05 38.75
N ASP A 93 -3.51 -3.94 38.04
CA ASP A 93 -4.06 -2.63 38.44
C ASP A 93 -5.60 -2.57 38.41
N VAL A 94 -6.23 -3.26 37.43
CA VAL A 94 -7.69 -3.37 37.35
C VAL A 94 -8.23 -4.25 38.49
N GLN A 95 -7.55 -5.35 38.82
CA GLN A 95 -7.94 -6.24 39.92
C GLN A 95 -7.60 -5.67 41.30
N ALA A 96 -6.55 -4.86 41.43
CA ALA A 96 -6.16 -4.14 42.63
C ALA A 96 -7.05 -2.91 42.92
N SER A 97 -8.06 -2.64 42.09
CA SER A 97 -9.08 -1.62 42.29
C SER A 97 -10.42 -2.21 42.79
N PRO A 98 -10.51 -2.72 44.04
CA PRO A 98 -11.81 -3.05 44.62
C PRO A 98 -12.64 -1.76 44.75
N GLY A 99 -13.88 -1.81 44.27
CA GLY A 99 -14.72 -0.63 44.08
C GLY A 99 -14.95 0.22 45.34
N GLN A 100 -15.49 1.42 45.12
CA GLN A 100 -15.88 2.36 46.18
C GLN A 100 -16.75 1.67 47.24
N GLY A 101 -16.11 1.25 48.34
CA GLY A 101 -16.79 0.75 49.51
C GLY A 101 -17.60 1.87 50.14
N SER A 102 -18.93 1.72 50.14
CA SER A 102 -19.87 2.61 50.80
C SER A 102 -19.40 2.94 52.22
N GLY A 103 -18.98 4.19 52.45
CA GLY A 103 -18.54 4.68 53.75
C GLY A 103 -19.69 4.75 54.74
N SER A 104 -19.97 3.66 55.45
CA SER A 104 -20.87 3.64 56.61
C SER A 104 -20.17 4.22 57.84
N GLY A 105 -20.33 5.53 58.05
CA GLY A 105 -19.78 6.21 59.20
C GLY A 105 -20.55 5.96 60.51
N SER A 106 -19.98 5.12 61.38
CA SER A 106 -20.24 5.00 62.84
C SER A 106 -21.66 4.55 63.29
N ARG A 107 -21.80 3.57 64.18
CA ARG A 107 -21.42 3.68 65.61
C ARG A 107 -21.41 2.34 66.37
N ASP A 108 -20.64 2.34 67.46
CA ASP A 108 -20.73 1.57 68.72
C ASP A 108 -20.59 0.03 68.73
N GLY A 109 -19.91 -0.51 69.75
CA GLY A 109 -20.07 -1.92 70.18
C GLY A 109 -18.80 -2.71 70.53
N ALA A 110 -18.32 -2.57 71.77
CA ALA A 110 -17.14 -3.26 72.32
C ALA A 110 -17.21 -4.81 72.44
N GLY A 111 -16.04 -5.45 72.57
CA GLY A 111 -15.86 -6.83 73.09
C GLY A 111 -15.17 -7.78 72.10
N ALA A 112 -13.89 -8.17 72.19
CA ALA A 112 -13.08 -8.77 73.27
C ALA A 112 -12.84 -10.29 73.09
N GLN A 113 -11.55 -10.65 73.02
CA GLN A 113 -10.92 -11.94 73.36
C GLN A 113 -10.89 -13.13 72.36
N THR A 114 -9.66 -13.65 72.29
CA THR A 114 -9.06 -14.81 71.60
C THR A 114 -9.22 -16.14 72.41
N PRO A 115 -8.65 -17.31 72.03
CA PRO A 115 -8.72 -18.07 70.75
C PRO A 115 -8.78 -19.63 70.90
N ARG A 116 -9.15 -20.37 69.82
CA ARG A 116 -8.78 -21.81 69.51
C ARG A 116 -9.21 -22.90 70.54
N PRO A 117 -8.96 -24.22 70.32
CA PRO A 117 -8.79 -25.05 69.09
C PRO A 117 -9.69 -26.34 69.09
N SER A 118 -9.37 -27.27 68.17
CA SER A 118 -9.50 -28.77 68.27
C SER A 118 -10.69 -29.42 67.53
N THR A 119 -10.61 -30.61 66.89
CA THR A 119 -9.52 -31.57 66.54
C THR A 119 -10.07 -32.61 65.52
N GLU A 120 -9.17 -33.22 64.70
CA GLU A 120 -9.11 -34.65 64.24
C GLU A 120 -10.39 -35.37 63.71
N GLU A 121 -10.47 -36.02 62.53
CA GLU A 121 -9.65 -37.04 61.79
C GLU A 121 -10.32 -38.44 61.78
N ALA A 122 -9.93 -39.28 60.81
CA ALA A 122 -10.37 -40.66 60.49
C ALA A 122 -11.84 -40.84 59.99
N SER A 123 -12.16 -41.44 58.83
CA SER A 123 -11.64 -42.59 58.04
C SER A 123 -12.17 -43.96 58.50
N GLY A 124 -12.88 -44.66 57.59
CA GLY A 124 -13.30 -46.06 57.75
C GLY A 124 -14.38 -46.48 56.75
N SER A 125 -14.12 -47.50 55.93
CA SER A 125 -15.05 -48.04 54.91
C SER A 125 -15.85 -49.24 55.42
N ASP A 126 -16.99 -49.56 54.77
CA ASP A 126 -17.14 -50.81 54.00
C ASP A 126 -18.56 -51.04 53.39
N ASN A 127 -18.56 -51.39 52.10
CA ASN A 127 -19.46 -52.27 51.32
C ASN A 127 -20.84 -52.69 51.91
N ALA A 128 -21.99 -52.49 51.25
CA ALA A 128 -22.50 -53.00 49.95
C ALA A 128 -23.76 -53.88 50.21
N ALA A 129 -24.77 -54.08 49.34
CA ALA A 129 -25.09 -53.61 47.99
C ALA A 129 -26.62 -53.74 47.75
N SER A 130 -27.20 -53.04 46.76
CA SER A 130 -28.32 -53.55 45.96
C SER A 130 -28.62 -52.74 44.67
N VAL A 131 -28.64 -53.46 43.54
CA VAL A 131 -29.26 -53.21 42.21
C VAL A 131 -28.96 -51.94 41.37
N SER A 132 -28.67 -52.21 40.09
CA SER A 132 -28.52 -51.30 38.92
C SER A 132 -29.68 -51.58 37.91
N PRO A 133 -29.78 -50.99 36.67
CA PRO A 133 -28.90 -50.02 35.99
C PRO A 133 -29.58 -48.89 35.14
N ALA A 134 -28.74 -48.02 34.56
CA ALA A 134 -28.85 -47.34 33.24
C ALA A 134 -29.66 -46.04 33.00
N ALA A 135 -28.92 -45.01 32.56
CA ALA A 135 -29.09 -44.16 31.35
C ALA A 135 -30.28 -43.16 31.14
N VAL A 136 -29.88 -41.90 30.95
CA VAL A 136 -30.38 -40.85 30.01
C VAL A 136 -31.88 -40.46 30.01
N LEU A 137 -32.15 -39.24 30.47
CA LEU A 137 -33.20 -38.32 30.00
C LEU A 137 -32.61 -36.89 29.98
N GLY A 138 -32.94 -35.98 29.07
CA GLY A 138 -34.03 -35.99 28.09
C GLY A 138 -35.02 -34.85 28.37
N ALA A 139 -34.60 -33.60 28.16
CA ALA A 139 -35.42 -32.42 28.47
C ALA A 139 -36.35 -32.05 27.31
N THR A 140 -37.59 -32.58 27.33
CA THR A 140 -38.70 -32.10 26.49
C THR A 140 -39.63 -31.19 27.30
N ALA A 141 -39.65 -29.90 26.99
CA ALA A 141 -40.60 -28.96 27.57
C ALA A 141 -41.98 -29.09 26.89
N THR A 142 -43.04 -29.18 27.69
CA THR A 142 -44.43 -29.27 27.23
C THR A 142 -45.02 -27.92 26.85
N VAL A 143 -45.80 -27.89 25.78
CA VAL A 143 -46.56 -26.73 25.29
C VAL A 143 -47.92 -26.65 25.98
N PRO A 144 -48.37 -25.46 26.43
CA PRO A 144 -49.79 -25.11 26.54
C PRO A 144 -50.22 -24.30 25.32
N ALA A 145 -51.34 -24.65 24.70
CA ALA A 145 -51.82 -24.01 23.48
C ALA A 145 -52.77 -22.82 23.74
N LEU A 146 -52.46 -21.70 23.08
CA LEU A 146 -53.35 -20.72 22.46
C LEU A 146 -54.54 -20.12 23.27
N ALA A 147 -54.49 -18.80 23.45
CA ALA A 147 -55.67 -17.94 23.33
C ALA A 147 -55.34 -16.76 22.40
N GLN A 148 -56.07 -16.62 21.29
CA GLN A 148 -55.93 -15.47 20.39
C GLN A 148 -56.65 -14.26 20.98
N ALA A 149 -55.97 -13.11 21.01
CA ALA A 149 -56.60 -11.81 21.16
C ALA A 149 -56.00 -10.85 20.11
N THR A 150 -56.86 -10.19 19.35
CA THR A 150 -56.48 -9.32 18.23
C THR A 150 -56.30 -7.86 18.66
N GLY A 151 -55.17 -7.25 18.28
CA GLY A 151 -55.09 -5.81 18.01
C GLY A 151 -54.14 -4.96 18.87
N ALA A 152 -53.72 -3.85 18.24
CA ALA A 152 -53.02 -2.67 18.78
C ALA A 152 -51.49 -2.76 19.09
N ALA A 153 -50.73 -2.19 18.14
CA ALA A 153 -49.65 -1.20 18.27
C ALA A 153 -48.53 -1.31 19.34
N ASP A 154 -47.29 -1.20 18.85
CA ASP A 154 -46.08 -0.63 19.47
C ASP A 154 -45.79 -0.91 20.95
N ALA A 155 -44.95 -1.94 21.17
CA ALA A 155 -44.04 -2.00 22.31
C ALA A 155 -42.70 -2.62 21.86
N PRO A 156 -41.53 -2.02 22.19
CA PRO A 156 -40.24 -2.59 21.82
C PRO A 156 -39.96 -3.85 22.66
N VAL A 157 -39.72 -4.96 21.99
CA VAL A 157 -39.19 -6.18 22.63
C VAL A 157 -37.76 -5.86 23.11
N PRO A 158 -37.39 -6.14 24.37
CA PRO A 158 -36.03 -5.93 24.83
C PRO A 158 -35.11 -6.95 24.17
N SER A 159 -34.44 -6.54 23.10
CA SER A 159 -33.26 -7.23 22.58
C SER A 159 -32.17 -7.12 23.64
N ILE A 160 -31.95 -8.22 24.39
CA ILE A 160 -30.73 -8.37 25.19
C ILE A 160 -29.60 -8.60 24.18
N LEU A 161 -29.01 -7.49 23.72
CA LEU A 161 -27.69 -7.51 23.10
C LEU A 161 -26.74 -8.28 24.04
N PRO A 162 -25.72 -8.99 23.51
CA PRO A 162 -24.55 -9.29 24.33
C PRO A 162 -24.09 -7.96 24.94
N ALA A 163 -23.76 -7.94 26.24
CA ALA A 163 -23.16 -6.75 26.82
C ALA A 163 -21.97 -6.34 25.95
N ALA A 164 -21.94 -5.07 25.52
CA ALA A 164 -20.86 -4.55 24.69
C ALA A 164 -19.55 -4.86 25.40
N THR A 165 -18.67 -5.61 24.75
CA THR A 165 -17.46 -6.14 25.39
C THR A 165 -16.58 -4.97 25.78
N ASP A 166 -16.11 -4.99 27.03
CA ASP A 166 -15.20 -3.98 27.58
C ASP A 166 -13.77 -4.55 27.51
N PRO A 167 -12.90 -4.07 26.60
CA PRO A 167 -11.55 -4.57 26.45
C PRO A 167 -10.66 -4.38 27.68
N GLN A 168 -11.08 -3.63 28.70
CA GLN A 168 -10.35 -3.51 29.95
C GLN A 168 -10.94 -4.41 31.04
N ALA A 169 -12.26 -4.46 31.18
CA ALA A 169 -12.91 -5.26 32.22
C ALA A 169 -13.02 -6.76 31.89
N ASP A 170 -13.18 -7.12 30.61
CA ASP A 170 -13.33 -8.51 30.15
C ASP A 170 -11.99 -9.16 29.73
N ALA A 171 -10.86 -8.48 29.97
CA ALA A 171 -9.55 -8.89 29.49
C ALA A 171 -9.00 -10.16 30.18
N ALA A 172 -8.53 -11.11 29.37
CA ALA A 172 -7.67 -12.22 29.82
C ALA A 172 -6.17 -11.90 29.66
N LEU A 173 -5.86 -10.79 28.98
CA LEU A 173 -4.54 -10.22 28.78
C LEU A 173 -4.74 -8.70 28.60
N LEU A 174 -4.05 -7.88 29.38
CA LEU A 174 -4.10 -6.42 29.28
C LEU A 174 -2.71 -5.87 29.56
N THR A 175 -2.11 -5.18 28.60
CA THR A 175 -0.89 -4.41 28.86
C THR A 175 -1.24 -3.17 29.67
N ASP A 176 -0.27 -2.61 30.39
CA ASP A 176 -0.34 -1.19 30.76
C ASP A 176 -0.49 -0.31 29.51
N PRO A 177 -0.88 0.97 29.65
CA PRO A 177 -0.70 1.95 28.60
C PRO A 177 0.80 2.27 28.51
N LEU A 178 1.45 1.79 27.45
CA LEU A 178 2.91 1.83 27.25
C LEU A 178 3.32 3.01 26.38
N GLU A 179 4.26 3.83 26.82
CA GLU A 179 4.99 4.77 25.95
C GLU A 179 5.98 4.01 25.07
N VAL A 180 6.02 4.33 23.77
CA VAL A 180 6.82 3.64 22.75
C VAL A 180 7.39 4.64 21.74
N ASP A 181 8.44 4.26 21.01
CA ASP A 181 8.93 5.08 19.90
C ASP A 181 7.87 5.20 18.80
N ARG A 182 7.89 6.34 18.07
CA ARG A 182 6.78 6.71 17.18
C ARG A 182 6.56 5.71 16.04
N PHE A 183 5.35 5.14 15.99
CA PHE A 183 4.96 4.16 14.98
C PHE A 183 3.77 4.64 14.13
N PHE A 184 3.71 4.18 12.88
CA PHE A 184 2.71 4.56 11.87
C PHE A 184 1.80 3.41 11.44
N VAL A 185 2.22 2.18 11.70
CA VAL A 185 1.43 0.96 11.52
C VAL A 185 1.66 0.06 12.71
N ALA A 186 0.59 -0.52 13.25
CA ALA A 186 0.64 -1.62 14.21
C ALA A 186 -0.09 -2.86 13.65
N GLY A 187 0.13 -4.01 14.27
CA GLY A 187 -0.61 -5.24 13.99
C GLY A 187 -0.05 -6.42 14.77
N PHE A 188 -0.85 -7.49 14.88
CA PHE A 188 -0.50 -8.66 15.68
C PHE A 188 -0.15 -9.86 14.82
N THR A 189 0.71 -10.75 15.33
CA THR A 189 0.98 -12.08 14.75
C THR A 189 0.92 -13.16 15.83
N TRP A 190 0.63 -14.40 15.45
CA TRP A 190 0.66 -15.55 16.36
C TRP A 190 1.14 -16.82 15.66
N THR A 191 1.39 -17.86 16.45
CA THR A 191 1.73 -19.21 15.97
C THR A 191 0.48 -20.09 15.93
N GLY A 192 0.33 -20.91 14.89
CA GLY A 192 -0.78 -21.84 14.74
C GLY A 192 -1.54 -21.68 13.42
N GLY A 193 -2.87 -21.80 13.49
CA GLY A 193 -3.76 -21.58 12.35
C GLY A 193 -3.90 -20.09 11.98
N ALA A 194 -4.43 -19.83 10.78
CA ALA A 194 -4.63 -18.47 10.27
C ALA A 194 -5.69 -17.68 11.04
N ASP A 195 -6.62 -18.38 11.70
CA ASP A 195 -7.70 -17.80 12.51
C ASP A 195 -7.31 -17.69 13.99
N LEU A 196 -7.97 -16.77 14.70
CA LEU A 196 -7.95 -16.74 16.16
C LEU A 196 -8.80 -17.88 16.73
N PRO A 197 -8.53 -18.36 17.96
CA PRO A 197 -9.40 -19.34 18.62
C PRO A 197 -10.83 -18.80 18.82
N ASP A 198 -11.83 -19.68 18.81
CA ASP A 198 -13.24 -19.30 18.94
C ASP A 198 -13.49 -18.42 20.17
N GLY A 199 -14.13 -17.27 19.95
CA GLY A 199 -14.45 -16.30 21.00
C GLY A 199 -13.30 -15.40 21.46
N VAL A 200 -12.09 -15.56 20.90
CA VAL A 200 -10.95 -14.66 21.17
C VAL A 200 -11.07 -13.39 20.32
N ARG A 201 -10.90 -12.23 20.96
CA ARG A 201 -10.85 -10.92 20.31
C ARG A 201 -9.67 -10.12 20.81
N ILE A 202 -8.93 -9.53 19.88
CA ILE A 202 -7.77 -8.69 20.17
C ILE A 202 -8.16 -7.24 19.95
N TYR A 203 -7.89 -6.37 20.90
CA TYR A 203 -8.14 -4.95 20.82
C TYR A 203 -6.85 -4.16 21.00
N LEU A 204 -6.78 -2.98 20.37
CA LEU A 204 -5.74 -2.01 20.65
C LEU A 204 -6.32 -0.59 20.73
N ARG A 205 -5.66 0.28 21.50
CA ARG A 205 -5.83 1.74 21.44
C ARG A 205 -4.47 2.42 21.44
N VAL A 206 -4.39 3.62 20.88
CA VAL A 206 -3.14 4.36 20.70
C VAL A 206 -3.24 5.80 21.21
N ARG A 207 -2.12 6.39 21.64
CA ARG A 207 -2.02 7.81 22.00
C ARG A 207 -1.41 8.60 20.85
N GLU A 208 -2.09 9.67 20.46
CA GLU A 208 -1.65 10.59 19.41
C GLU A 208 -1.81 12.02 19.87
N SER A 209 -0.74 12.82 19.81
CA SER A 209 -0.77 14.23 20.27
C SER A 209 -1.30 14.39 21.71
N GLY A 210 -0.95 13.44 22.59
CA GLY A 210 -1.40 13.39 23.98
C GLY A 210 -2.84 12.91 24.22
N SER A 211 -3.61 12.56 23.17
CA SER A 211 -4.97 12.03 23.29
C SER A 211 -5.02 10.53 22.99
N TRP A 212 -5.68 9.74 23.85
CA TRP A 212 -5.95 8.33 23.59
C TRP A 212 -7.12 8.14 22.61
N SER A 213 -6.97 7.21 21.68
CA SER A 213 -8.02 6.77 20.77
C SER A 213 -9.08 5.92 21.50
N PRO A 214 -10.26 5.71 20.89
CA PRO A 214 -11.10 4.57 21.21
C PRO A 214 -10.33 3.25 21.15
N TRP A 215 -10.87 2.21 21.80
CA TRP A 215 -10.46 0.83 21.56
C TRP A 215 -10.98 0.37 20.19
N TYR A 216 -10.13 -0.31 19.42
CA TYR A 216 -10.47 -0.87 18.12
C TYR A 216 -10.28 -2.39 18.14
N LEU A 217 -11.28 -3.12 17.63
CA LEU A 217 -11.15 -4.55 17.35
C LEU A 217 -10.15 -4.77 16.20
N SER A 218 -9.18 -5.65 16.41
CA SER A 218 -8.19 -6.06 15.40
C SER A 218 -8.59 -7.40 14.80
N GLU A 219 -9.19 -7.38 13.61
CA GLU A 219 -9.62 -8.59 12.90
C GLU A 219 -8.43 -9.44 12.43
N ALA A 220 -8.57 -10.77 12.49
CA ALA A 220 -7.66 -11.69 11.83
C ALA A 220 -7.63 -11.43 10.31
N ALA A 221 -6.46 -11.54 9.68
CA ALA A 221 -6.29 -11.21 8.28
C ALA A 221 -6.94 -12.28 7.36
N ASP A 222 -8.11 -11.96 6.82
CA ASP A 222 -8.69 -12.60 5.62
C ASP A 222 -7.92 -12.26 4.31
N SER A 223 -6.80 -11.56 4.48
CA SER A 223 -5.81 -11.21 3.46
C SER A 223 -4.58 -12.11 3.54
N GLY A 224 -3.67 -11.97 2.58
CA GLY A 224 -2.44 -12.75 2.48
C GLY A 224 -2.30 -13.52 1.18
N ARG A 225 -1.17 -14.23 1.03
CA ARG A 225 -0.93 -15.05 -0.15
C ARG A 225 -1.73 -16.34 -0.06
N ASP A 226 -2.07 -16.86 -1.23
CA ASP A 226 -2.77 -18.13 -1.38
C ASP A 226 -1.83 -19.33 -1.12
N ASP A 227 -0.50 -19.13 -1.10
CA ASP A 227 0.53 -20.18 -0.93
C ASP A 227 1.34 -20.11 0.39
N ARG A 228 1.35 -18.97 1.09
CA ARG A 228 2.00 -18.79 2.40
C ARG A 228 1.49 -17.54 3.14
N ALA A 229 1.39 -17.60 4.46
CA ALA A 229 1.18 -16.42 5.32
C ALA A 229 1.57 -16.75 6.77
N THR A 230 2.15 -15.78 7.48
CA THR A 230 2.14 -15.78 8.95
C THR A 230 0.73 -15.44 9.43
N PRO A 231 0.14 -16.17 10.41
CA PRO A 231 -1.10 -15.76 11.06
C PRO A 231 -0.94 -14.40 11.74
N GLY A 232 -1.92 -13.52 11.55
CA GLY A 232 -1.86 -12.16 12.06
C GLY A 232 -3.13 -11.37 11.76
N THR A 233 -3.18 -10.13 12.26
CA THR A 233 -4.28 -9.20 11.97
C THR A 233 -4.01 -8.41 10.69
N GLY A 234 -5.06 -7.76 10.15
CA GLY A 234 -4.87 -6.64 9.23
C GLY A 234 -4.00 -5.53 9.85
N GLU A 235 -3.52 -4.60 9.02
CA GLU A 235 -2.79 -3.45 9.54
C GLU A 235 -3.68 -2.48 10.34
N PHE A 236 -3.08 -1.78 11.29
CA PHE A 236 -3.69 -0.65 12.00
C PHE A 236 -2.88 0.61 11.73
N VAL A 237 -3.44 1.55 10.96
CA VAL A 237 -2.77 2.81 10.59
C VAL A 237 -2.85 3.86 11.71
N THR A 238 -1.80 4.66 11.87
CA THR A 238 -1.80 5.83 12.77
C THR A 238 -1.24 7.09 12.10
N GLY A 239 -1.48 8.25 12.68
CA GLY A 239 -0.81 9.53 12.44
C GLY A 239 0.54 9.69 13.13
N GLY A 240 1.21 8.60 13.50
CA GLY A 240 2.49 8.62 14.21
C GLY A 240 2.32 8.64 15.72
N ALA A 241 1.64 7.63 16.25
CA ALA A 241 1.35 7.42 17.67
C ALA A 241 2.61 7.22 18.52
N ASP A 242 2.53 7.58 19.80
CA ASP A 242 3.65 7.59 20.77
C ASP A 242 3.36 6.80 22.07
N ALA A 243 2.18 6.20 22.17
CA ALA A 243 1.84 5.20 23.19
C ALA A 243 0.82 4.20 22.64
N ILE A 244 0.75 3.02 23.22
CA ILE A 244 -0.18 1.94 22.86
C ILE A 244 -0.69 1.20 24.09
N GLN A 245 -1.88 0.63 24.01
CA GLN A 245 -2.36 -0.38 24.94
C GLN A 245 -3.02 -1.50 24.15
N ALA A 246 -2.75 -2.76 24.52
CA ALA A 246 -3.31 -3.93 23.89
C ALA A 246 -4.10 -4.78 24.90
N SER A 247 -5.17 -5.41 24.41
CA SER A 247 -6.03 -6.31 25.18
C SER A 247 -6.37 -7.56 24.38
N VAL A 248 -6.50 -8.70 25.07
CA VAL A 248 -7.13 -9.90 24.52
C VAL A 248 -8.27 -10.32 25.44
N VAL A 249 -9.48 -10.38 24.88
CA VAL A 249 -10.69 -10.91 25.53
C VAL A 249 -10.92 -12.32 25.01
N GLY A 250 -11.18 -13.28 25.91
CA GLY A 250 -11.45 -14.67 25.57
C GLY A 250 -10.93 -15.66 26.62
N SER A 251 -11.33 -16.92 26.53
CA SER A 251 -10.97 -17.98 27.50
C SER A 251 -9.65 -18.69 27.19
N SER A 252 -9.02 -18.41 26.04
CA SER A 252 -7.72 -18.97 25.65
C SER A 252 -6.89 -17.93 24.93
N LEU A 253 -5.60 -17.83 25.26
CA LEU A 253 -4.71 -16.87 24.62
C LEU A 253 -3.98 -17.54 23.43
N PRO A 254 -3.83 -16.86 22.28
CA PRO A 254 -3.05 -17.39 21.16
C PRO A 254 -1.60 -17.67 21.57
N ALA A 255 -0.98 -18.71 21.03
CA ALA A 255 0.41 -19.06 21.32
C ALA A 255 1.38 -18.19 20.51
N GLY A 256 2.42 -17.65 21.15
CA GLY A 256 3.41 -16.79 20.51
C GLY A 256 2.81 -15.51 19.92
N LEU A 257 1.82 -14.92 20.61
CA LEU A 257 1.19 -13.67 20.23
C LEU A 257 2.20 -12.52 20.37
N LYS A 258 2.37 -11.76 19.29
CA LYS A 258 3.26 -10.60 19.22
C LYS A 258 2.48 -9.39 18.72
N LEU A 259 2.86 -8.20 19.19
CA LEU A 259 2.43 -6.92 18.65
C LEU A 259 3.63 -6.22 18.00
N ALA A 260 3.53 -5.95 16.70
CA ALA A 260 4.55 -5.21 15.96
C ALA A 260 4.15 -3.75 15.76
N MET A 261 5.08 -2.82 15.97
CA MET A 261 4.90 -1.37 15.85
C MET A 261 5.96 -0.80 14.91
N VAL A 262 5.51 -0.38 13.72
CA VAL A 262 6.35 -0.08 12.56
C VAL A 262 6.54 1.44 12.43
N PRO A 263 7.78 1.99 12.53
CA PRO A 263 8.03 3.43 12.40
C PRO A 263 7.94 3.92 10.94
N SER A 264 8.19 5.21 10.72
CA SER A 264 8.05 5.85 9.39
C SER A 264 9.04 5.32 8.33
N ARG A 265 10.17 4.77 8.77
CA ARG A 265 11.27 4.20 7.98
C ARG A 265 11.79 2.94 8.68
N PRO A 266 11.04 1.84 8.67
CA PRO A 266 11.40 0.64 9.42
C PRO A 266 12.69 0.04 8.87
N GLN A 267 13.59 -0.40 9.75
CA GLN A 267 14.81 -1.13 9.41
C GLN A 267 15.28 -2.00 10.58
N GLY A 268 15.15 -3.32 10.44
CA GLY A 268 15.42 -4.27 11.52
C GLY A 268 14.26 -4.33 12.52
N GLU A 269 14.42 -5.17 13.53
CA GLU A 269 13.43 -5.44 14.57
C GLU A 269 14.12 -5.40 15.93
N GLU A 270 13.40 -4.92 16.94
CA GLU A 270 13.83 -4.81 18.33
C GLU A 270 12.70 -5.36 19.22
N VAL A 271 13.01 -6.31 20.09
CA VAL A 271 12.04 -6.87 21.04
C VAL A 271 12.19 -6.13 22.35
N LEU A 272 11.13 -5.46 22.81
CA LEU A 272 11.14 -4.69 24.05
C LEU A 272 10.77 -5.59 25.24
N GLY A 273 11.58 -5.59 26.29
CA GLY A 273 11.28 -6.24 27.57
C GLY A 273 10.48 -5.35 28.51
N ALA A 274 10.02 -5.90 29.63
CA ALA A 274 9.33 -5.13 30.67
C ALA A 274 10.21 -4.00 31.23
N ASP A 275 11.52 -4.25 31.42
CA ASP A 275 12.49 -3.27 31.91
C ASP A 275 12.73 -2.08 30.95
N ASP A 276 12.44 -2.23 29.65
CA ASP A 276 12.64 -1.19 28.62
C ASP A 276 11.45 -0.23 28.52
N LEU A 277 10.29 -0.63 29.05
CA LEU A 277 9.01 0.03 28.86
C LEU A 277 8.70 1.05 29.96
N LYS A 278 7.95 2.09 29.60
CA LYS A 278 7.42 3.09 30.54
C LYS A 278 5.92 3.13 30.43
N THR A 279 5.26 3.17 31.57
CA THR A 279 3.80 3.32 31.64
C THR A 279 3.40 4.80 31.61
N THR A 280 2.19 5.06 31.12
CA THR A 280 1.57 6.39 31.09
C THR A 280 0.10 6.29 31.49
N GLU A 281 -0.51 7.39 31.92
CA GLU A 281 -1.93 7.41 32.24
C GLU A 281 -2.79 7.31 30.96
N ALA A 282 -3.89 6.54 31.04
CA ALA A 282 -4.87 6.43 29.98
C ALA A 282 -6.29 6.40 30.54
N ALA A 283 -7.01 7.52 30.40
CA ALA A 283 -8.41 7.62 30.77
C ALA A 283 -9.28 6.58 30.03
N PRO A 284 -10.44 6.16 30.57
CA PRO A 284 -11.37 5.29 29.86
C PRO A 284 -11.81 5.90 28.52
N THR A 285 -11.84 5.08 27.47
CA THR A 285 -12.22 5.48 26.11
C THR A 285 -13.27 4.51 25.56
N PRO A 286 -14.20 4.96 24.68
CA PRO A 286 -15.21 4.08 24.10
C PRO A 286 -14.58 2.98 23.25
N VAL A 287 -15.37 1.94 22.97
CA VAL A 287 -14.99 0.84 22.07
C VAL A 287 -15.66 1.05 20.72
N ILE A 288 -14.89 0.89 19.64
CA ILE A 288 -15.38 0.79 18.27
C ILE A 288 -15.35 -0.70 17.89
N GLU A 289 -16.50 -1.33 18.07
CA GLU A 289 -16.82 -2.62 17.46
C GLU A 289 -17.75 -2.35 16.27
N ASP A 290 -17.35 -2.73 15.06
CA ASP A 290 -18.30 -2.89 13.97
C ASP A 290 -19.09 -4.18 14.23
N ALA A 291 -20.43 -4.12 14.10
CA ALA A 291 -21.27 -5.31 14.18
C ALA A 291 -20.84 -6.33 13.12
N SER A 292 -20.17 -7.39 13.56
CA SER A 292 -19.51 -8.36 12.68
C SER A 292 -20.52 -9.06 11.77
N ALA A 293 -20.08 -9.46 10.57
CA ALA A 293 -20.92 -10.21 9.63
C ALA A 293 -21.28 -11.64 10.11
N MET A 294 -20.86 -12.05 11.32
CA MET A 294 -21.15 -13.36 11.91
C MET A 294 -22.63 -13.57 12.26
N GLU A 295 -23.42 -12.52 12.50
CA GLU A 295 -24.86 -12.67 12.84
C GLU A 295 -25.69 -13.32 11.72
N ASN A 296 -25.17 -13.43 10.49
CA ASN A 296 -25.87 -13.99 9.34
C ASN A 296 -25.49 -15.44 8.97
N GLN A 297 -24.97 -16.26 9.90
CA GLN A 297 -24.77 -17.71 9.70
C GLN A 297 -26.09 -18.54 9.64
N GLY A 298 -27.24 -17.93 9.31
CA GLY A 298 -28.56 -18.55 9.50
C GLY A 298 -29.57 -18.43 8.34
N THR A 299 -29.27 -17.73 7.24
CA THR A 299 -30.27 -17.56 6.16
C THR A 299 -29.68 -17.69 4.76
N GLN A 300 -29.99 -18.81 4.10
CA GLN A 300 -29.75 -18.99 2.67
C GLN A 300 -30.71 -18.09 1.87
N VAL A 301 -30.26 -16.89 1.50
CA VAL A 301 -31.05 -15.95 0.69
C VAL A 301 -31.11 -16.41 -0.77
N ASP A 302 -32.33 -16.72 -1.23
CA ASP A 302 -32.62 -17.17 -2.60
C ASP A 302 -32.54 -15.99 -3.60
N PRO A 303 -31.61 -16.00 -4.59
CA PRO A 303 -31.29 -14.82 -5.39
C PRO A 303 -32.32 -14.43 -6.46
N ALA A 304 -33.52 -15.02 -6.47
CA ALA A 304 -34.57 -14.74 -7.46
C ALA A 304 -35.50 -13.55 -7.13
N ALA A 305 -35.44 -12.99 -5.91
CA ALA A 305 -36.48 -12.09 -5.38
C ALA A 305 -36.03 -10.62 -5.17
N MET A 306 -35.36 -10.01 -6.15
CA MET A 306 -35.12 -8.54 -6.18
C MET A 306 -35.44 -7.90 -7.54
N THR A 307 -36.73 -7.79 -7.85
CA THR A 307 -37.25 -6.92 -8.92
C THR A 307 -37.74 -5.59 -8.31
N LEU A 308 -36.89 -4.56 -8.33
CA LEU A 308 -37.26 -3.21 -7.90
C LEU A 308 -37.99 -2.47 -9.03
N SER A 309 -39.28 -2.19 -8.83
CA SER A 309 -40.06 -1.27 -9.67
C SER A 309 -39.57 0.16 -9.51
N ALA A 310 -39.34 0.84 -10.64
CA ALA A 310 -38.88 2.23 -10.67
C ALA A 310 -40.05 3.22 -10.75
N SER A 311 -40.04 4.26 -9.91
CA SER A 311 -40.56 5.60 -10.25
C SER A 311 -40.21 6.63 -9.15
N PRO A 312 -39.50 7.73 -9.45
CA PRO A 312 -39.29 8.83 -8.51
C PRO A 312 -40.33 9.94 -8.70
N ALA A 313 -40.82 10.49 -7.59
CA ALA A 313 -41.50 11.80 -7.55
C ALA A 313 -40.63 12.81 -6.80
N PRO A 314 -40.60 14.09 -7.19
CA PRO A 314 -39.63 15.05 -6.67
C PRO A 314 -40.07 15.64 -5.32
N VAL A 315 -39.11 15.83 -4.40
CA VAL A 315 -39.29 16.63 -3.18
C VAL A 315 -38.35 17.83 -3.24
N ALA A 316 -38.90 19.02 -2.95
CA ALA A 316 -38.20 20.28 -3.13
C ALA A 316 -37.16 20.56 -2.02
N GLN A 317 -36.07 21.21 -2.42
CA GLN A 317 -34.96 21.62 -1.56
C GLN A 317 -35.20 23.01 -0.95
N PRO A 318 -35.00 23.23 0.36
CA PRO A 318 -34.89 24.57 0.94
C PRO A 318 -33.51 25.18 0.62
N ALA A 319 -33.48 26.44 0.21
CA ALA A 319 -32.23 27.17 -0.04
C ALA A 319 -31.59 27.65 1.29
N ALA A 320 -30.30 27.34 1.49
CA ALA A 320 -29.51 27.94 2.56
C ALA A 320 -28.97 29.31 2.12
N VAL A 321 -29.17 30.33 2.96
CA VAL A 321 -28.84 31.72 2.63
C VAL A 321 -27.35 31.98 2.85
N SER A 322 -26.68 32.57 1.86
CA SER A 322 -25.28 32.98 1.99
C SER A 322 -25.15 34.29 2.78
N VAL A 323 -24.29 34.30 3.79
CA VAL A 323 -23.77 35.53 4.41
C VAL A 323 -22.26 35.52 4.30
N ALA A 324 -21.71 36.48 3.55
CA ALA A 324 -20.29 36.68 3.38
C ALA A 324 -19.76 37.77 4.33
N SER A 325 -18.58 37.58 4.87
CA SER A 325 -17.73 38.66 5.39
C SER A 325 -16.26 38.25 5.29
N PRO A 326 -15.35 39.19 4.95
CA PRO A 326 -13.98 38.84 4.58
C PRO A 326 -13.06 38.74 5.80
N ALA A 327 -12.26 37.68 5.85
CA ALA A 327 -11.10 37.58 6.73
C ALA A 327 -9.83 37.39 5.89
N THR A 328 -8.90 38.34 6.00
CA THR A 328 -7.65 38.37 5.23
C THR A 328 -6.70 37.28 5.74
N ALA A 329 -6.46 36.23 4.95
CA ALA A 329 -5.49 35.20 5.27
C ALA A 329 -4.05 35.65 4.87
N PRO A 330 -3.03 35.42 5.72
CA PRO A 330 -1.64 35.62 5.32
C PRO A 330 -1.21 34.53 4.32
N ALA A 331 -0.27 34.86 3.44
CA ALA A 331 0.15 33.99 2.34
C ALA A 331 0.88 32.73 2.84
N THR A 332 0.26 31.56 2.63
CA THR A 332 0.89 30.26 2.86
C THR A 332 1.89 29.94 1.75
N VAL A 333 3.12 29.60 2.15
CA VAL A 333 4.16 29.09 1.25
C VAL A 333 3.75 27.69 0.77
N PRO A 334 3.82 27.35 -0.54
CA PRO A 334 3.36 26.05 -1.01
C PRO A 334 4.27 24.92 -0.53
N VAL A 335 3.73 24.02 0.29
CA VAL A 335 4.36 22.75 0.63
C VAL A 335 4.41 21.88 -0.63
N VAL A 336 5.62 21.52 -1.06
CA VAL A 336 5.82 20.71 -2.27
C VAL A 336 5.52 19.24 -1.95
N ALA A 337 4.33 18.79 -2.32
CA ALA A 337 3.99 17.37 -2.32
C ALA A 337 4.91 16.59 -3.28
N PRO A 338 5.26 15.32 -2.99
CA PRO A 338 6.01 14.49 -3.92
C PRO A 338 5.22 14.34 -5.22
N ALA A 339 5.86 14.66 -6.36
CA ALA A 339 5.18 14.59 -7.64
C ALA A 339 4.88 13.13 -8.01
N ALA A 340 3.62 12.90 -8.38
CA ALA A 340 3.11 11.62 -8.81
C ALA A 340 3.16 11.49 -10.33
N THR A 341 3.42 10.28 -10.83
CA THR A 341 3.60 10.00 -12.26
C THR A 341 2.28 9.61 -12.95
N THR A 342 2.04 10.12 -14.16
CA THR A 342 0.83 9.91 -14.99
C THR A 342 1.09 9.02 -16.21
N ALA A 343 1.69 7.85 -16.00
CA ALA A 343 1.97 6.90 -17.07
C ALA A 343 0.74 6.03 -17.46
N ASN A 344 0.84 5.27 -18.55
CA ASN A 344 -0.12 4.22 -18.95
C ASN A 344 -1.60 4.66 -19.02
N GLY A 345 -1.84 5.95 -19.33
CA GLY A 345 -3.19 6.53 -19.39
C GLY A 345 -3.92 6.56 -18.04
N LEU A 346 -3.18 6.53 -16.93
CA LEU A 346 -3.73 6.61 -15.58
C LEU A 346 -4.64 7.85 -15.42
N PRO A 347 -5.80 7.72 -14.77
CA PRO A 347 -6.81 8.78 -14.67
C PRO A 347 -6.54 9.77 -13.53
N VAL A 348 -5.57 9.44 -12.69
CA VAL A 348 -5.06 10.18 -11.53
C VAL A 348 -3.56 9.95 -11.50
N ALA A 349 -2.79 10.94 -11.06
CA ALA A 349 -1.35 10.76 -10.87
C ALA A 349 -1.08 9.75 -9.75
N VAL A 350 -0.18 8.79 -9.98
CA VAL A 350 0.18 7.74 -9.01
C VAL A 350 1.60 7.97 -8.50
N THR A 351 1.76 8.10 -7.19
CA THR A 351 3.06 8.07 -6.50
C THR A 351 3.60 6.65 -6.59
N THR A 352 4.61 6.46 -7.43
CA THR A 352 5.27 5.17 -7.67
C THR A 352 6.04 4.69 -6.44
N ARG A 353 6.39 3.40 -6.43
CA ARG A 353 7.21 2.79 -5.37
C ARG A 353 8.53 3.52 -5.11
N ALA A 354 9.15 4.09 -6.14
CA ALA A 354 10.37 4.87 -5.98
C ALA A 354 10.10 6.23 -5.32
N GLU A 355 8.99 6.89 -5.66
CA GLU A 355 8.62 8.22 -5.16
C GLU A 355 8.18 8.21 -3.68
N TRP A 356 7.50 7.16 -3.21
CA TRP A 356 7.18 7.02 -1.76
C TRP A 356 8.29 6.36 -0.92
N GLY A 357 9.35 5.88 -1.56
CA GLY A 357 10.56 5.36 -0.90
C GLY A 357 10.45 3.90 -0.47
N ALA A 358 9.89 3.03 -1.31
CA ALA A 358 9.85 1.59 -1.10
C ALA A 358 11.27 1.01 -0.97
N ASN A 359 11.60 0.41 0.17
CA ASN A 359 12.88 -0.27 0.32
C ASN A 359 12.86 -1.62 -0.41
N ALA A 360 13.58 -1.69 -1.53
CA ALA A 360 13.65 -2.88 -2.37
C ALA A 360 14.22 -4.13 -1.66
N SER A 361 14.86 -4.01 -0.49
CA SER A 361 15.36 -5.18 0.25
C SER A 361 14.27 -6.05 0.89
N TYR A 362 13.06 -5.53 1.12
CA TYR A 362 11.93 -6.31 1.66
C TYR A 362 11.19 -7.10 0.57
N MET A 363 11.57 -6.89 -0.69
CA MET A 363 10.91 -7.48 -1.84
C MET A 363 11.36 -8.93 -2.06
N SER A 364 10.56 -9.90 -1.62
CA SER A 364 10.79 -11.33 -1.85
C SER A 364 9.78 -11.98 -2.81
N TRP A 365 8.76 -11.25 -3.27
CA TRP A 365 7.75 -11.76 -4.20
C TRP A 365 7.79 -11.02 -5.55
N ASP A 366 8.30 -11.68 -6.59
CA ASP A 366 8.27 -11.12 -7.96
C ASP A 366 6.82 -10.96 -8.49
N PRO A 367 6.51 -9.90 -9.27
CA PRO A 367 5.15 -9.69 -9.78
C PRO A 367 4.69 -10.74 -10.79
N GLU A 368 3.56 -11.39 -10.47
CA GLU A 368 2.83 -12.29 -11.37
C GLU A 368 1.55 -11.63 -11.87
N TYR A 369 1.24 -11.76 -13.16
CA TYR A 369 0.10 -11.07 -13.76
C TYR A 369 -1.04 -12.03 -14.12
N ALA A 370 -2.21 -11.89 -13.50
CA ALA A 370 -3.42 -12.62 -13.89
C ALA A 370 -4.30 -11.79 -14.85
N ARG A 371 -5.22 -12.44 -15.59
CA ARG A 371 -6.36 -11.70 -16.15
C ARG A 371 -7.23 -11.25 -14.98
N ALA A 372 -7.64 -9.99 -14.98
CA ALA A 372 -8.43 -9.44 -13.89
C ALA A 372 -9.56 -8.57 -14.44
N GLY A 373 -10.72 -8.61 -13.78
CA GLY A 373 -11.97 -8.00 -14.27
C GLY A 373 -12.91 -7.52 -13.19
N HIS A 374 -12.46 -7.46 -11.93
CA HIS A 374 -13.20 -6.99 -10.77
C HIS A 374 -12.28 -6.12 -9.90
N VAL A 375 -12.85 -5.24 -9.08
CA VAL A 375 -12.11 -4.35 -8.17
C VAL A 375 -12.61 -4.55 -6.76
N VAL A 376 -11.73 -4.92 -5.84
CA VAL A 376 -12.05 -5.04 -4.41
C VAL A 376 -11.60 -3.75 -3.73
N VAL A 377 -12.55 -3.03 -3.14
CA VAL A 377 -12.32 -1.79 -2.38
C VAL A 377 -12.13 -2.15 -0.91
N HIS A 378 -11.03 -1.66 -0.36
CA HIS A 378 -10.59 -1.87 1.01
C HIS A 378 -10.55 -0.56 1.81
N HIS A 379 -10.37 -0.70 3.11
CA HIS A 379 -9.75 0.33 3.95
C HIS A 379 -8.55 -0.26 4.69
N THR A 380 -7.74 0.58 5.35
CA THR A 380 -6.57 0.13 6.14
C THR A 380 -6.83 0.17 7.65
N ALA A 381 -8.09 0.38 8.07
CA ALA A 381 -8.49 0.63 9.45
C ALA A 381 -7.62 1.71 10.14
N GLY A 382 -7.59 1.72 11.48
CA GLY A 382 -6.74 2.59 12.26
C GLY A 382 -7.34 3.96 12.61
N THR A 383 -6.47 4.93 12.89
CA THR A 383 -6.87 6.33 13.11
C THR A 383 -6.83 7.15 11.83
N ASN A 384 -7.72 8.15 11.76
CA ASN A 384 -7.78 9.10 10.66
C ASN A 384 -6.98 10.39 10.93
N SER A 385 -6.10 10.43 11.92
CA SER A 385 -5.42 11.66 12.38
C SER A 385 -4.31 12.15 11.43
N TYR A 386 -3.71 11.25 10.65
CA TYR A 386 -2.51 11.52 9.84
C TYR A 386 -2.62 12.71 8.87
N SER A 387 -1.50 13.39 8.63
CA SER A 387 -1.36 14.49 7.66
C SER A 387 -0.91 14.00 6.28
N ALA A 388 -1.10 14.81 5.24
CA ALA A 388 -0.69 14.46 3.87
C ALA A 388 0.83 14.19 3.74
N GLY A 389 1.64 14.82 4.59
CA GLY A 389 3.09 14.56 4.65
C GLY A 389 3.45 13.19 5.24
N GLN A 390 2.51 12.52 5.92
CA GLN A 390 2.70 11.21 6.55
C GLN A 390 2.18 10.05 5.70
N SER A 391 1.37 10.29 4.65
CA SER A 391 0.81 9.23 3.80
C SER A 391 1.88 8.27 3.26
N ALA A 392 3.02 8.80 2.77
CA ALA A 392 4.12 7.97 2.30
C ALA A 392 4.82 7.17 3.42
N SER A 393 4.83 7.67 4.66
CA SER A 393 5.34 6.94 5.83
C SER A 393 4.45 5.76 6.20
N ILE A 394 3.13 5.96 6.17
CA ILE A 394 2.15 4.89 6.37
C ILE A 394 2.30 3.81 5.29
N VAL A 395 2.39 4.19 4.01
CA VAL A 395 2.58 3.21 2.90
C VAL A 395 3.88 2.41 3.08
N ARG A 396 4.97 3.00 3.58
CA ARG A 396 6.20 2.26 3.95
C ARG A 396 5.99 1.32 5.15
N GLY A 397 5.23 1.74 6.15
CA GLY A 397 4.86 0.92 7.30
C GLY A 397 4.04 -0.31 6.89
N ILE A 398 2.98 -0.11 6.09
CA ILE A 398 2.14 -1.18 5.55
C ILE A 398 2.96 -2.12 4.67
N TYR A 399 3.89 -1.59 3.86
CA TYR A 399 4.80 -2.41 3.08
C TYR A 399 5.69 -3.30 3.94
N TYR A 400 6.29 -2.78 5.02
CA TYR A 400 7.10 -3.60 5.92
C TYR A 400 6.24 -4.65 6.65
N TYR A 401 5.09 -4.25 7.20
CA TYR A 401 4.19 -5.16 7.90
C TYR A 401 3.77 -6.34 7.01
N HIS A 402 3.30 -6.06 5.79
CA HIS A 402 2.92 -7.11 4.83
C HIS A 402 4.11 -7.91 4.32
N ALA A 403 5.21 -7.26 3.92
CA ALA A 403 6.31 -7.95 3.26
C ALA A 403 7.19 -8.76 4.22
N VAL A 404 7.40 -8.27 5.44
CA VAL A 404 8.32 -8.82 6.44
C VAL A 404 7.54 -9.49 7.57
N VAL A 405 6.73 -8.75 8.33
CA VAL A 405 6.06 -9.27 9.54
C VAL A 405 5.08 -10.41 9.20
N LEU A 406 4.34 -10.29 8.10
CA LEU A 406 3.41 -11.33 7.63
C LEU A 406 4.00 -12.32 6.59
N ASP A 407 5.29 -12.19 6.23
CA ASP A 407 6.00 -12.93 5.17
C ASP A 407 5.31 -12.96 3.78
N TRP A 408 4.52 -11.94 3.41
CA TRP A 408 3.95 -11.91 2.06
C TRP A 408 5.04 -11.59 1.01
N GLY A 409 6.08 -10.86 1.37
CA GLY A 409 7.17 -10.50 0.44
C GLY A 409 6.87 -9.35 -0.54
N ASP A 410 5.63 -8.85 -0.56
CA ASP A 410 5.28 -7.49 -1.01
C ASP A 410 3.96 -7.04 -0.36
N ILE A 411 3.66 -5.74 -0.43
CA ILE A 411 2.38 -5.16 0.00
C ILE A 411 1.19 -5.81 -0.75
N GLY A 412 0.11 -6.10 -0.02
CA GLY A 412 -1.05 -6.85 -0.55
C GLY A 412 -1.88 -6.11 -1.60
N TYR A 413 -2.14 -4.82 -1.42
CA TYR A 413 -2.99 -4.00 -2.31
C TYR A 413 -2.26 -3.57 -3.58
N ASN A 414 -2.95 -3.49 -4.72
CA ASN A 414 -2.39 -2.91 -5.95
C ASN A 414 -2.20 -1.41 -5.84
N PHE A 415 -3.16 -0.72 -5.23
CA PHE A 415 -3.12 0.72 -5.01
C PHE A 415 -3.60 1.06 -3.60
N LEU A 416 -3.03 2.11 -3.02
CA LEU A 416 -3.52 2.72 -1.79
C LEU A 416 -3.90 4.17 -2.10
N VAL A 417 -4.95 4.69 -1.49
CA VAL A 417 -5.45 6.05 -1.71
C VAL A 417 -5.66 6.73 -0.37
N ASP A 418 -4.92 7.80 -0.12
CA ASP A 418 -5.05 8.56 1.12
C ASP A 418 -6.32 9.42 1.15
N LYS A 419 -6.68 9.92 2.34
CA LYS A 419 -7.85 10.78 2.53
C LYS A 419 -7.76 12.14 1.82
N PHE A 420 -6.62 12.48 1.22
CA PHE A 420 -6.40 13.68 0.41
C PHE A 420 -6.55 13.39 -1.10
N GLY A 421 -6.71 12.11 -1.48
CA GLY A 421 -6.88 11.65 -2.85
C GLY A 421 -5.58 11.26 -3.56
N THR A 422 -4.44 11.27 -2.88
CA THR A 422 -3.17 10.81 -3.44
C THR A 422 -3.20 9.29 -3.61
N VAL A 423 -2.92 8.81 -4.83
CA VAL A 423 -2.84 7.38 -5.14
C VAL A 423 -1.39 6.95 -5.08
N PHE A 424 -1.11 5.86 -4.36
CA PHE A 424 0.19 5.21 -4.27
C PHE A 424 0.15 3.89 -5.02
N GLU A 425 1.19 3.59 -5.79
CA GLU A 425 1.44 2.23 -6.28
C GLU A 425 1.81 1.36 -5.09
N GLY A 426 0.92 0.45 -4.71
CA GLY A 426 1.21 -0.59 -3.73
C GLY A 426 2.01 -1.68 -4.41
N ARG A 427 1.37 -2.81 -4.70
CA ARG A 427 1.97 -4.02 -5.25
C ARG A 427 2.79 -3.71 -6.50
N SER A 428 4.06 -4.09 -6.47
CA SER A 428 5.01 -3.85 -7.55
C SER A 428 4.48 -4.33 -8.91
N GLY A 429 4.61 -3.47 -9.93
CA GLY A 429 4.14 -3.76 -11.28
C GLY A 429 2.66 -3.48 -11.51
N SER A 430 1.91 -2.96 -10.53
CA SER A 430 0.49 -2.61 -10.72
C SER A 430 0.31 -1.45 -11.73
N VAL A 431 1.18 -0.44 -11.72
CA VAL A 431 1.17 0.64 -12.73
C VAL A 431 1.56 0.09 -14.11
N ALA A 432 2.60 -0.75 -14.15
CA ALA A 432 3.15 -1.37 -15.37
C ALA A 432 2.37 -2.60 -15.86
N ALA A 433 1.25 -2.96 -15.23
CA ALA A 433 0.49 -4.15 -15.57
C ALA A 433 -0.03 -4.09 -17.03
N PRO A 434 -0.07 -5.19 -17.79
CA PRO A 434 -0.64 -5.20 -19.13
C PRO A 434 -2.14 -4.91 -19.18
N ALA A 435 -2.66 -4.49 -20.34
CA ALA A 435 -4.09 -4.38 -20.58
C ALA A 435 -4.82 -5.72 -20.29
N GLY A 436 -5.98 -5.66 -19.63
CA GLY A 436 -6.74 -6.83 -19.17
C GLY A 436 -6.06 -7.70 -18.11
N ARG A 437 -4.96 -7.22 -17.50
CA ARG A 437 -4.25 -7.90 -16.43
C ARG A 437 -3.96 -6.96 -15.25
N MET A 438 -3.75 -7.56 -14.09
CA MET A 438 -3.26 -6.90 -12.88
C MET A 438 -2.18 -7.78 -12.24
N SER A 439 -1.27 -7.19 -11.46
CA SER A 439 -0.39 -8.00 -10.59
C SER A 439 -1.26 -8.67 -9.54
N ILE A 440 -1.11 -9.98 -9.35
CA ILE A 440 -1.75 -10.71 -8.27
C ILE A 440 -1.31 -10.08 -6.95
N GLY A 441 -2.27 -9.78 -6.08
CA GLY A 441 -2.05 -9.18 -4.77
C GLY A 441 -2.05 -10.22 -3.65
N ALA A 442 -2.19 -9.72 -2.42
CA ALA A 442 -2.45 -10.49 -1.20
C ALA A 442 -3.46 -9.76 -0.32
N HIS A 443 -4.45 -9.13 -0.94
CA HIS A 443 -5.42 -8.24 -0.28
C HIS A 443 -6.78 -8.88 -0.03
N ALA A 444 -7.05 -10.08 -0.55
CA ALA A 444 -8.31 -10.79 -0.38
C ALA A 444 -8.09 -12.27 -0.69
N ARG A 445 -7.90 -13.09 0.35
CA ARG A 445 -7.48 -14.50 0.22
C ARG A 445 -8.35 -15.26 -0.78
N GLY A 446 -7.72 -15.92 -1.74
CA GLY A 446 -8.38 -16.70 -2.79
C GLY A 446 -9.28 -15.96 -3.77
N VAL A 447 -9.38 -14.62 -3.71
CA VAL A 447 -9.83 -13.79 -4.86
C VAL A 447 -8.77 -12.74 -5.28
N ASN A 448 -7.57 -12.81 -4.70
CA ASN A 448 -6.35 -12.13 -5.15
C ASN A 448 -6.14 -12.25 -6.67
N THR A 449 -6.33 -13.46 -7.21
CA THR A 449 -6.28 -13.73 -8.64
C THR A 449 -7.64 -13.42 -9.29
N GLY A 450 -7.66 -12.43 -10.19
CA GLY A 450 -8.87 -12.02 -10.91
C GLY A 450 -9.34 -10.60 -10.57
N THR A 451 -8.76 -9.99 -9.55
CA THR A 451 -9.15 -8.66 -9.04
C THR A 451 -8.01 -7.63 -9.16
N MET A 452 -8.36 -6.37 -8.89
CA MET A 452 -7.43 -5.32 -8.47
C MET A 452 -7.87 -4.84 -7.09
N GLY A 453 -6.99 -4.94 -6.09
CA GLY A 453 -7.23 -4.42 -4.75
C GLY A 453 -6.85 -2.95 -4.63
N ILE A 454 -7.76 -2.12 -4.15
CA ILE A 454 -7.52 -0.69 -3.90
C ILE A 454 -7.98 -0.31 -2.49
N SER A 455 -7.05 0.13 -1.64
CA SER A 455 -7.34 0.45 -0.24
C SER A 455 -7.44 1.95 0.03
N MET A 456 -8.50 2.36 0.73
CA MET A 456 -8.67 3.70 1.27
C MET A 456 -7.91 3.79 2.60
N MET A 457 -6.84 4.58 2.67
CA MET A 457 -6.02 4.65 3.89
C MET A 457 -6.75 5.41 5.00
N GLY A 458 -7.11 4.70 6.06
CA GLY A 458 -7.87 5.18 7.21
C GLY A 458 -9.00 4.22 7.61
N ASP A 459 -9.73 4.60 8.67
CA ASP A 459 -10.95 3.92 9.10
C ASP A 459 -12.20 4.62 8.53
N TYR A 460 -13.15 3.82 8.04
CA TYR A 460 -14.41 4.27 7.47
C TYR A 460 -15.61 3.48 8.01
N SER A 461 -15.47 2.91 9.20
CA SER A 461 -16.55 2.26 9.94
C SER A 461 -17.60 3.28 10.38
N THR A 462 -17.17 4.41 10.94
CA THR A 462 -18.07 5.49 11.42
C THR A 462 -17.94 6.81 10.67
N VAL A 463 -16.84 7.02 9.92
CA VAL A 463 -16.52 8.28 9.22
C VAL A 463 -16.61 8.09 7.70
N SER A 464 -17.04 9.12 6.96
CA SER A 464 -17.06 9.06 5.49
C SER A 464 -15.64 9.22 4.91
N PRO A 465 -15.26 8.40 3.91
CA PRO A 465 -14.16 8.75 3.01
C PRO A 465 -14.39 10.13 2.39
N SER A 466 -13.30 10.83 2.06
CA SER A 466 -13.38 12.16 1.46
C SER A 466 -13.78 12.10 -0.02
N ASP A 467 -14.38 13.16 -0.55
CA ASP A 467 -14.72 13.24 -1.98
C ASP A 467 -13.48 13.09 -2.88
N ALA A 468 -12.31 13.57 -2.44
CA ALA A 468 -11.05 13.42 -3.17
C ALA A 468 -10.61 11.94 -3.24
N GLN A 469 -10.68 11.23 -2.13
CA GLN A 469 -10.36 9.80 -2.03
C GLN A 469 -11.35 8.95 -2.85
N LEU A 470 -12.66 9.19 -2.71
CA LEU A 470 -13.70 8.54 -3.52
C LEU A 470 -13.54 8.83 -5.01
N SER A 471 -13.15 10.06 -5.38
CA SER A 471 -12.83 10.43 -6.77
C SER A 471 -11.67 9.60 -7.30
N SER A 472 -10.58 9.49 -6.53
CA SER A 472 -9.40 8.74 -6.95
C SER A 472 -9.65 7.23 -7.05
N VAL A 473 -10.31 6.63 -6.06
CA VAL A 473 -10.70 5.20 -6.09
C VAL A 473 -11.61 4.89 -7.28
N GLY A 474 -12.68 5.68 -7.46
CA GLY A 474 -13.62 5.50 -8.56
C GLY A 474 -12.97 5.67 -9.94
N LYS A 475 -12.12 6.68 -10.11
CA LYS A 475 -11.36 6.89 -11.36
C LYS A 475 -10.44 5.70 -11.65
N MET A 476 -9.64 5.27 -10.67
CA MET A 476 -8.72 4.14 -10.82
C MET A 476 -9.46 2.84 -11.18
N ALA A 477 -10.56 2.53 -10.49
CA ALA A 477 -11.42 1.39 -10.81
C ALA A 477 -11.98 1.48 -12.25
N GLY A 478 -12.49 2.66 -12.63
CA GLY A 478 -13.03 2.93 -13.96
C GLY A 478 -12.01 2.92 -15.09
N TRP A 479 -10.74 3.22 -14.82
CA TRP A 479 -9.62 3.06 -15.78
C TRP A 479 -9.27 1.58 -15.95
N PHE A 480 -9.05 0.88 -14.84
CA PHE A 480 -8.61 -0.52 -14.84
C PHE A 480 -9.61 -1.42 -15.60
N LEU A 481 -10.91 -1.33 -15.27
CA LEU A 481 -11.95 -2.16 -15.89
C LEU A 481 -12.06 -1.90 -17.41
N LYS A 482 -11.94 -0.64 -17.86
CA LYS A 482 -11.95 -0.30 -19.29
C LYS A 482 -10.69 -0.78 -20.00
N ARG A 483 -9.53 -0.70 -19.35
CA ARG A 483 -8.28 -1.31 -19.84
C ARG A 483 -8.36 -2.84 -19.91
N ALA A 484 -9.35 -3.46 -19.26
CA ALA A 484 -9.71 -4.87 -19.40
C ALA A 484 -10.79 -5.16 -20.45
N GLY A 485 -11.24 -4.15 -21.21
CA GLY A 485 -12.27 -4.29 -22.24
C GLY A 485 -13.70 -4.36 -21.68
N ILE A 486 -13.91 -4.02 -20.40
CA ILE A 486 -15.22 -4.05 -19.75
C ILE A 486 -15.92 -2.71 -19.96
N SER A 487 -16.98 -2.71 -20.76
CA SER A 487 -17.81 -1.53 -21.06
C SER A 487 -18.77 -1.19 -19.90
N ASP A 488 -19.49 -2.20 -19.39
CA ASP A 488 -20.32 -2.05 -18.19
C ASP A 488 -19.49 -2.26 -16.92
N VAL A 489 -18.81 -1.19 -16.50
CA VAL A 489 -18.03 -1.14 -15.25
C VAL A 489 -18.88 -1.16 -13.98
N THR A 490 -20.21 -1.07 -14.11
CA THR A 490 -21.17 -1.08 -13.00
C THR A 490 -21.96 -2.38 -12.89
N GLY A 491 -21.87 -3.25 -13.90
CA GLY A 491 -22.59 -4.51 -13.98
C GLY A 491 -22.04 -5.61 -13.08
N TRP A 492 -22.55 -6.81 -13.30
CA TRP A 492 -22.20 -8.03 -12.57
C TRP A 492 -21.50 -9.03 -13.49
N ALA A 493 -20.65 -9.88 -12.91
CA ALA A 493 -20.01 -10.99 -13.60
C ALA A 493 -19.49 -12.05 -12.61
N GLY A 494 -19.33 -13.28 -13.09
CA GLY A 494 -18.66 -14.34 -12.36
C GLY A 494 -17.24 -13.97 -11.96
N LEU A 495 -16.97 -13.96 -10.66
CA LEU A 495 -15.65 -13.94 -10.04
C LEU A 495 -15.31 -15.37 -9.61
N HIS A 496 -14.16 -15.89 -10.03
CA HIS A 496 -13.69 -17.20 -9.58
C HIS A 496 -13.12 -17.10 -8.17
N VAL A 497 -13.51 -18.01 -7.30
CA VAL A 497 -13.07 -18.08 -5.91
C VAL A 497 -12.19 -19.30 -5.75
N TRP A 498 -10.90 -19.09 -5.52
CA TRP A 498 -9.93 -20.16 -5.32
C TRP A 498 -10.08 -20.78 -3.93
N THR A 499 -10.15 -19.93 -2.90
CA THR A 499 -10.35 -20.27 -1.48
C THR A 499 -11.07 -19.12 -0.77
N THR A 500 -11.82 -19.41 0.27
CA THR A 500 -12.27 -18.47 1.32
C THR A 500 -13.16 -19.26 2.28
N GLU A 501 -13.34 -18.72 3.47
CA GLU A 501 -14.20 -19.16 4.54
C GLU A 501 -15.69 -18.94 4.15
N ARG A 502 -15.96 -17.95 3.28
CA ARG A 502 -17.31 -17.49 2.92
C ARG A 502 -17.99 -18.27 1.79
N TYR A 503 -17.20 -18.88 0.90
CA TYR A 503 -17.66 -19.51 -0.34
C TYR A 503 -16.85 -20.77 -0.64
N GLN A 504 -17.50 -21.77 -1.22
CA GLN A 504 -16.85 -23.02 -1.58
C GLN A 504 -15.68 -22.78 -2.56
N ALA A 505 -14.51 -23.35 -2.24
CA ALA A 505 -13.33 -23.32 -3.08
C ALA A 505 -13.60 -23.85 -4.51
N GLY A 506 -13.06 -23.19 -5.52
CA GLY A 506 -13.27 -23.48 -6.95
C GLY A 506 -14.60 -22.98 -7.52
N SER A 507 -15.47 -22.36 -6.72
CA SER A 507 -16.74 -21.81 -7.20
C SER A 507 -16.56 -20.56 -8.08
N THR A 508 -17.62 -20.16 -8.78
CA THR A 508 -17.65 -18.89 -9.52
C THR A 508 -18.93 -18.15 -9.14
N ILE A 509 -18.77 -17.07 -8.39
CA ILE A 509 -19.90 -16.32 -7.80
C ILE A 509 -20.18 -15.09 -8.64
N SER A 510 -21.45 -14.82 -8.94
CA SER A 510 -21.83 -13.57 -9.62
C SER A 510 -21.64 -12.39 -8.67
N MET A 511 -20.70 -11.50 -9.00
CA MET A 511 -20.31 -10.36 -8.17
C MET A 511 -20.37 -9.04 -8.97
N PRO A 512 -20.62 -7.89 -8.33
CA PRO A 512 -20.53 -6.61 -9.00
C PRO A 512 -19.07 -6.34 -9.38
N ARG A 513 -18.84 -5.67 -10.53
CA ARG A 513 -17.49 -5.37 -11.04
C ARG A 513 -16.62 -4.54 -10.07
N ILE A 514 -17.26 -3.80 -9.17
CA ILE A 514 -16.62 -3.08 -8.07
C ILE A 514 -17.36 -3.49 -6.80
N LEU A 515 -16.64 -4.13 -5.87
CA LEU A 515 -17.15 -4.77 -4.66
C LEU A 515 -16.34 -4.31 -3.43
N GLY A 516 -16.88 -4.47 -2.23
CA GLY A 516 -16.14 -4.27 -0.98
C GLY A 516 -15.44 -5.55 -0.55
N HIS A 517 -14.51 -5.47 0.41
CA HIS A 517 -13.82 -6.68 0.88
C HIS A 517 -14.76 -7.70 1.57
N ARG A 518 -15.65 -7.21 2.44
CA ARG A 518 -16.73 -7.97 3.09
C ARG A 518 -17.69 -8.72 2.15
N ASP A 519 -17.66 -8.45 0.84
CA ASP A 519 -18.42 -9.22 -0.15
C ASP A 519 -17.79 -10.61 -0.39
N VAL A 520 -16.49 -10.78 -0.12
CA VAL A 520 -15.68 -11.97 -0.44
C VAL A 520 -15.00 -12.62 0.77
N GLY A 521 -14.74 -11.88 1.86
CA GLY A 521 -14.17 -12.39 3.12
C GLY A 521 -15.06 -12.11 4.34
N TYR A 522 -14.74 -12.71 5.49
CA TYR A 522 -15.40 -12.41 6.78
C TYR A 522 -14.67 -11.27 7.50
N THR A 523 -14.86 -10.05 7.01
CA THR A 523 -14.26 -8.82 7.54
C THR A 523 -15.28 -7.70 7.60
N THR A 524 -15.02 -6.69 8.43
CA THR A 524 -15.72 -5.40 8.39
C THR A 524 -15.16 -4.45 7.34
N CYS A 525 -14.01 -4.72 6.71
CA CYS A 525 -13.45 -3.94 5.61
C CYS A 525 -14.45 -3.81 4.42
N PRO A 526 -14.66 -2.62 3.81
CA PRO A 526 -13.95 -1.34 3.97
C PRO A 526 -14.61 -0.37 4.98
N GLY A 527 -15.11 -0.87 6.10
CA GLY A 527 -15.89 -0.12 7.08
C GLY A 527 -17.34 0.13 6.64
N ASN A 528 -18.27 0.27 7.60
CA ASN A 528 -19.70 0.43 7.34
C ASN A 528 -20.04 1.68 6.50
N VAL A 529 -19.50 2.86 6.82
CA VAL A 529 -19.71 4.06 6.00
C VAL A 529 -18.95 3.94 4.67
N GLY A 530 -17.72 3.42 4.65
CA GLY A 530 -16.95 3.19 3.41
C GLY A 530 -17.68 2.29 2.41
N TYR A 531 -18.25 1.18 2.89
CA TYR A 531 -19.06 0.25 2.10
C TYR A 531 -20.32 0.92 1.51
N SER A 532 -20.97 1.81 2.27
CA SER A 532 -22.11 2.60 1.74
C SER A 532 -21.75 3.47 0.53
N LYS A 533 -20.47 3.85 0.37
CA LYS A 533 -19.98 4.68 -0.75
C LYS A 533 -19.64 3.89 -2.01
N LEU A 534 -19.77 2.55 -2.03
CA LEU A 534 -19.54 1.76 -3.24
C LEU A 534 -20.43 2.21 -4.42
N GLY A 535 -21.66 2.68 -4.17
CA GLY A 535 -22.51 3.28 -5.19
C GLY A 535 -21.89 4.54 -5.83
N THR A 536 -21.31 5.42 -5.02
CA THR A 536 -20.60 6.62 -5.46
C THR A 536 -19.35 6.26 -6.27
N ILE A 537 -18.55 5.29 -5.79
CA ILE A 537 -17.35 4.79 -6.49
C ILE A 537 -17.72 4.23 -7.86
N ARG A 538 -18.79 3.42 -7.94
CA ARG A 538 -19.34 2.87 -9.20
C ARG A 538 -19.79 3.98 -10.17
N ALA A 539 -20.45 5.02 -9.67
CA ALA A 539 -20.87 6.17 -10.47
C ALA A 539 -19.67 6.95 -11.06
N ILE A 540 -18.63 7.18 -10.25
CA ILE A 540 -17.38 7.85 -10.68
C ILE A 540 -16.64 6.98 -11.71
N ALA A 541 -16.54 5.66 -11.49
CA ALA A 541 -15.92 4.72 -12.42
C ALA A 541 -16.62 4.69 -13.79
N LYS A 542 -17.95 4.81 -13.81
CA LYS A 542 -18.77 4.97 -15.02
C LYS A 542 -18.48 6.31 -15.70
N ALA A 543 -18.53 7.41 -14.96
CA ALA A 543 -18.29 8.77 -15.48
C ALA A 543 -16.89 8.94 -16.09
N GLN A 544 -15.87 8.27 -15.55
CA GLN A 544 -14.51 8.17 -16.10
C GLN A 544 -14.46 7.53 -17.52
N GLY A 545 -15.59 7.09 -18.08
CA GLY A 545 -15.71 6.59 -19.45
C GLY A 545 -16.68 7.35 -20.34
N SER A 546 -17.32 8.41 -19.84
CA SER A 546 -18.37 9.15 -20.57
C SER A 546 -17.88 10.48 -21.17
N SER A 547 -16.58 10.76 -21.10
CA SER A 547 -15.96 11.84 -21.89
C SER A 547 -16.18 11.56 -23.38
N PRO A 548 -16.83 12.47 -24.15
CA PRO A 548 -17.11 12.22 -25.55
C PRO A 548 -15.84 12.00 -26.37
N GLN A 549 -15.76 10.85 -27.05
CA GLN A 549 -14.75 10.57 -28.05
C GLN A 549 -15.09 11.38 -29.32
N GLY A 550 -14.75 12.66 -29.32
CA GLY A 550 -15.06 13.58 -30.42
C GLY A 550 -15.22 15.03 -29.96
N GLY A 551 -14.12 15.77 -29.90
CA GLY A 551 -14.13 17.20 -29.58
C GLY A 551 -12.79 17.67 -29.07
N SER A 552 -12.07 18.47 -29.87
CA SER A 552 -10.84 19.12 -29.41
C SER A 552 -11.19 20.28 -28.48
N SER A 553 -11.21 20.03 -27.18
CA SER A 553 -11.24 21.07 -26.14
C SER A 553 -10.18 20.74 -25.08
N GLY A 554 -9.42 21.76 -24.67
CA GLY A 554 -8.10 21.56 -24.08
C GLY A 554 -8.10 20.83 -22.74
N ALA A 555 -7.53 19.62 -22.70
CA ALA A 555 -7.06 19.02 -21.45
C ALA A 555 -6.05 19.97 -20.78
N SER A 556 -6.21 20.19 -19.47
CA SER A 556 -5.45 21.21 -18.73
C SER A 556 -3.94 20.97 -18.83
N SER A 557 -3.21 22.02 -19.21
CA SER A 557 -1.76 22.02 -19.38
C SER A 557 -1.12 22.64 -18.14
N THR A 558 -0.13 21.99 -17.53
CA THR A 558 0.56 22.57 -16.36
C THR A 558 1.67 23.55 -16.78
N VAL A 559 1.93 23.67 -18.10
CA VAL A 559 2.83 24.66 -18.69
C VAL A 559 2.10 25.50 -19.74
N PRO A 560 2.51 26.78 -19.94
CA PRO A 560 2.05 27.60 -21.05
C PRO A 560 2.26 26.94 -22.42
N GLN A 561 1.39 27.25 -23.39
CA GLN A 561 1.46 26.64 -24.74
C GLN A 561 2.72 27.05 -25.52
N ASP A 562 3.30 28.20 -25.22
CA ASP A 562 4.54 28.74 -25.77
C ASP A 562 5.82 28.20 -25.09
N HIS A 563 5.68 27.41 -24.01
CA HIS A 563 6.83 26.74 -23.39
C HIS A 563 7.63 25.94 -24.44
N PRO A 564 8.98 26.05 -24.49
CA PRO A 564 9.79 25.49 -25.57
C PRO A 564 9.58 23.99 -25.78
N GLY A 565 9.36 23.23 -24.70
CA GLY A 565 9.03 21.82 -24.79
C GLY A 565 7.63 21.51 -25.31
N ALA A 566 6.63 22.37 -25.04
CA ALA A 566 5.29 22.23 -25.60
C ALA A 566 5.31 22.50 -27.11
N VAL A 567 6.06 23.53 -27.53
CA VAL A 567 6.33 23.82 -28.95
C VAL A 567 7.04 22.63 -29.61
N ALA A 568 8.13 22.15 -29.02
CA ALA A 568 8.92 21.06 -29.59
C ALA A 568 8.14 19.74 -29.73
N LEU A 569 7.33 19.38 -28.73
CA LEU A 569 6.44 18.21 -28.82
C LEU A 569 5.44 18.37 -29.97
N ARG A 570 4.74 19.50 -30.07
CA ARG A 570 3.79 19.77 -31.18
C ARG A 570 4.46 19.73 -32.55
N SER A 571 5.63 20.35 -32.71
CA SER A 571 6.38 20.34 -33.97
C SER A 571 6.86 18.94 -34.37
N ALA A 572 7.17 18.08 -33.41
CA ALA A 572 7.65 16.72 -33.67
C ALA A 572 6.53 15.70 -33.96
N LEU A 573 5.25 16.03 -33.72
CA LEU A 573 4.11 15.12 -33.97
C LEU A 573 3.96 14.74 -35.44
N GLY A 574 4.27 15.63 -36.39
CA GLY A 574 4.17 15.32 -37.82
C GLY A 574 5.06 14.14 -38.25
N ALA A 575 6.22 13.96 -37.61
CA ALA A 575 7.11 12.82 -37.82
C ALA A 575 6.76 11.59 -36.94
N ASN A 576 5.87 11.76 -35.96
CA ASN A 576 5.52 10.75 -34.95
C ASN A 576 4.01 10.43 -34.93
N GLY A 577 3.31 10.60 -36.06
CA GLY A 577 1.85 10.39 -36.15
C GLY A 577 1.35 8.98 -35.75
N TRP A 578 2.25 8.00 -35.65
CA TRP A 578 1.97 6.68 -35.06
C TRP A 578 1.61 6.72 -33.56
N ILE A 579 1.91 7.82 -32.86
CA ILE A 579 1.62 8.00 -31.43
C ILE A 579 0.12 8.27 -31.16
N GLY A 580 -0.65 8.63 -32.20
CA GLY A 580 -2.08 8.96 -32.11
C GLY A 580 -2.36 10.37 -31.58
N ALA A 581 -3.62 10.63 -31.24
CA ALA A 581 -4.09 11.90 -30.70
C ALA A 581 -3.58 12.15 -29.27
N ALA A 582 -3.49 13.42 -28.87
CA ALA A 582 -3.12 13.78 -27.49
C ALA A 582 -4.26 13.47 -26.52
N THR A 583 -3.96 12.73 -25.46
CA THR A 583 -4.91 12.36 -24.38
C THR A 583 -4.77 13.25 -23.14
N SER A 584 -3.85 14.22 -23.17
CA SER A 584 -3.55 15.14 -22.07
C SER A 584 -3.03 16.49 -22.57
N GLY A 585 -3.06 17.50 -21.69
CA GLY A 585 -2.29 18.73 -21.86
C GLY A 585 -0.79 18.49 -21.62
N VAL A 586 0.06 19.47 -21.91
CA VAL A 586 1.50 19.34 -21.67
C VAL A 586 1.76 19.50 -20.16
N GLN A 587 2.42 18.52 -19.56
CA GLN A 587 2.72 18.48 -18.13
C GLN A 587 4.21 18.73 -17.87
N ALA A 588 4.53 19.46 -16.82
CA ALA A 588 5.91 19.65 -16.35
C ALA A 588 6.43 18.38 -15.67
N SER A 589 7.71 18.06 -15.88
CA SER A 589 8.39 17.00 -15.14
C SER A 589 9.21 17.58 -13.99
N THR A 590 9.25 16.90 -12.84
CA THR A 590 10.07 17.30 -11.68
C THR A 590 11.57 17.22 -11.91
N LYS A 591 12.03 16.46 -12.90
CA LYS A 591 13.43 16.49 -13.36
C LYS A 591 13.77 17.73 -14.22
N GLY A 592 12.80 18.61 -14.43
CA GLY A 592 12.85 19.65 -15.45
C GLY A 592 12.59 19.09 -16.85
N GLY A 593 12.02 19.90 -17.74
CA GLY A 593 11.42 19.42 -18.99
C GLY A 593 9.92 19.19 -18.88
N VAL A 594 9.32 18.63 -19.93
CA VAL A 594 7.86 18.40 -20.04
C VAL A 594 7.55 17.06 -20.71
N PHE A 595 6.32 16.61 -20.58
CA PHE A 595 5.80 15.46 -21.29
C PHE A 595 4.32 15.66 -21.66
N GLN A 596 3.83 14.84 -22.59
CA GLN A 596 2.44 14.82 -23.02
C GLN A 596 2.06 13.37 -23.41
N SER A 597 0.95 12.89 -22.88
CA SER A 597 0.40 11.56 -23.21
C SER A 597 -0.47 11.61 -24.47
N PHE A 598 -0.39 10.53 -25.24
CA PHE A 598 -1.09 10.28 -26.50
C PHE A 598 -1.70 8.87 -26.50
N GLU A 599 -2.51 8.52 -27.49
CA GLU A 599 -3.22 7.23 -27.58
C GLU A 599 -2.30 6.00 -27.60
N HIS A 600 -1.07 6.12 -28.12
CA HIS A 600 -0.14 5.00 -28.34
C HIS A 600 1.25 5.21 -27.70
N GLY A 601 1.39 6.21 -26.83
CA GLY A 601 2.61 6.46 -26.06
C GLY A 601 2.65 7.84 -25.42
N VAL A 602 3.84 8.27 -25.02
CA VAL A 602 4.09 9.58 -24.38
C VAL A 602 5.24 10.28 -25.09
N GLY A 603 5.04 11.55 -25.43
CA GLY A 603 6.08 12.44 -25.91
C GLY A 603 6.76 13.12 -24.72
N TYR A 604 8.08 13.08 -24.66
CA TYR A 604 8.90 13.73 -23.65
C TYR A 604 9.78 14.80 -24.28
N TRP A 605 10.07 15.86 -23.53
CA TRP A 605 11.05 16.87 -23.90
C TRP A 605 11.89 17.28 -22.70
N SER A 606 13.20 17.40 -22.91
CA SER A 606 14.08 18.13 -22.01
C SER A 606 15.00 19.05 -22.83
N PRO A 607 15.62 20.08 -22.21
CA PRO A 607 16.62 20.91 -22.88
C PRO A 607 17.82 20.11 -23.44
N ALA A 608 18.14 18.96 -22.83
CA ALA A 608 19.29 18.13 -23.20
C ALA A 608 18.97 17.08 -24.28
N THR A 609 17.72 16.65 -24.41
CA THR A 609 17.32 15.52 -25.27
C THR A 609 16.42 15.90 -26.45
N GLY A 610 15.84 17.11 -26.42
CA GLY A 610 14.80 17.51 -27.38
C GLY A 610 13.53 16.67 -27.24
N ALA A 611 12.63 16.78 -28.23
CA ALA A 611 11.36 16.04 -28.24
C ALA A 611 11.60 14.59 -28.70
N GLN A 612 11.23 13.62 -27.88
CA GLN A 612 11.40 12.19 -28.12
C GLN A 612 10.12 11.44 -27.69
N PHE A 613 9.71 10.43 -28.44
CA PHE A 613 8.47 9.70 -28.19
C PHE A 613 8.75 8.26 -27.76
N VAL A 614 8.08 7.82 -26.69
CA VAL A 614 8.19 6.46 -26.15
C VAL A 614 6.80 5.82 -26.20
N GLY A 615 6.69 4.71 -26.92
CA GLY A 615 5.46 3.94 -27.04
C GLY A 615 5.64 2.52 -26.52
N GLU A 616 4.58 1.72 -26.60
CA GLU A 616 4.64 0.33 -26.17
C GLU A 616 5.45 -0.55 -27.14
N PRO A 617 6.14 -1.60 -26.65
CA PRO A 617 6.18 -2.10 -25.26
C PRO A 617 7.21 -1.39 -24.35
N VAL A 618 7.93 -0.38 -24.86
CA VAL A 618 9.03 0.27 -24.13
C VAL A 618 8.52 1.11 -22.97
N LEU A 619 7.42 1.84 -23.17
CA LEU A 619 6.83 2.71 -22.15
C LEU A 619 6.47 1.93 -20.88
N SER A 620 5.70 0.84 -20.97
CA SER A 620 5.36 0.03 -19.79
C SER A 620 6.59 -0.57 -19.11
N ALA A 621 7.57 -1.05 -19.88
CA ALA A 621 8.78 -1.65 -19.31
C ALA A 621 9.74 -0.63 -18.67
N TRP A 622 9.79 0.60 -19.19
CA TRP A 622 10.55 1.72 -18.62
C TRP A 622 9.97 2.21 -17.29
N GLY A 623 8.67 2.00 -17.06
CA GLY A 623 8.02 2.35 -15.79
C GLY A 623 8.62 1.67 -14.57
N ALA A 624 9.06 0.41 -14.72
CA ALA A 624 9.79 -0.31 -13.67
C ALA A 624 11.14 0.33 -13.29
N TYR A 625 11.64 1.28 -14.10
CA TYR A 625 12.86 2.05 -13.84
C TYR A 625 12.58 3.50 -13.44
N GLY A 626 11.32 3.86 -13.17
CA GLY A 626 10.91 5.20 -12.74
C GLY A 626 10.86 6.25 -13.87
N TYR A 627 10.62 5.83 -15.11
CA TYR A 627 10.50 6.73 -16.27
C TYR A 627 11.67 7.76 -16.35
N GLN A 628 11.38 9.03 -16.64
CA GLN A 628 12.38 10.10 -16.81
C GLN A 628 13.07 10.50 -15.51
N THR A 629 12.39 10.36 -14.36
CA THR A 629 12.90 10.72 -13.03
C THR A 629 13.85 9.66 -12.47
N GLY A 630 13.66 8.39 -12.83
CA GLY A 630 14.48 7.28 -12.38
C GLY A 630 15.76 7.02 -13.18
N SER A 631 16.35 5.84 -12.93
CA SER A 631 17.74 5.50 -13.31
C SER A 631 18.04 5.54 -14.81
N MET A 632 17.03 5.31 -15.66
CA MET A 632 17.19 5.36 -17.12
C MET A 632 17.18 6.80 -17.66
N GLY A 633 16.54 7.75 -16.97
CA GLY A 633 16.44 9.14 -17.41
C GLY A 633 15.69 9.35 -18.74
N TYR A 634 15.72 10.56 -19.27
CA TYR A 634 14.96 10.92 -20.48
C TYR A 634 15.34 10.07 -21.70
N PRO A 635 14.39 9.75 -22.59
CA PRO A 635 14.72 9.25 -23.93
C PRO A 635 15.60 10.25 -24.67
N ARG A 636 16.61 9.73 -25.38
CA ARG A 636 17.54 10.45 -26.27
C ARG A 636 17.33 10.12 -27.74
N SER A 637 16.54 9.10 -28.05
CA SER A 637 16.12 8.75 -29.41
C SER A 637 14.66 8.30 -29.41
N GLY A 638 14.05 8.26 -30.60
CA GLY A 638 12.91 7.39 -30.87
C GLY A 638 13.31 5.91 -30.91
N GLY A 639 12.35 5.02 -31.16
CA GLY A 639 12.61 3.60 -31.38
C GLY A 639 13.28 3.34 -32.75
N VAL A 640 14.50 2.83 -32.75
CA VAL A 640 15.32 2.53 -33.94
C VAL A 640 15.31 1.03 -34.23
N VAL A 641 15.23 0.64 -35.50
CA VAL A 641 15.35 -0.77 -35.91
C VAL A 641 16.83 -1.18 -35.94
N GLY A 642 17.16 -2.23 -35.20
CA GLY A 642 18.48 -2.84 -35.13
C GLY A 642 18.62 -4.10 -36.00
N VAL A 643 19.73 -4.81 -35.81
CA VAL A 643 20.06 -6.03 -36.58
C VAL A 643 19.02 -7.14 -36.32
N GLY A 644 18.69 -7.91 -37.35
CA GLY A 644 17.83 -9.10 -37.23
C GLY A 644 16.40 -8.80 -36.81
N GLY A 645 15.90 -7.59 -37.09
CA GLY A 645 14.54 -7.15 -36.71
C GLY A 645 14.40 -6.79 -35.22
N SER A 646 15.51 -6.71 -34.48
CA SER A 646 15.51 -6.09 -33.15
C SER A 646 15.14 -4.61 -33.24
N ARG A 647 14.78 -4.03 -32.10
CA ARG A 647 14.56 -2.59 -31.93
C ARG A 647 15.28 -2.14 -30.67
N HIS A 648 15.72 -0.89 -30.66
CA HIS A 648 16.31 -0.25 -29.49
C HIS A 648 15.86 1.20 -29.35
N GLN A 649 15.92 1.71 -28.12
CA GLN A 649 15.67 3.12 -27.82
C GLN A 649 16.67 3.59 -26.76
N ILE A 650 17.33 4.71 -27.02
CA ILE A 650 18.40 5.24 -26.18
C ILE A 650 17.79 6.17 -25.14
N PHE A 651 18.27 6.09 -23.90
CA PHE A 651 17.91 6.94 -22.78
C PHE A 651 19.19 7.55 -22.17
N GLU A 652 19.07 8.48 -21.22
CA GLU A 652 20.24 9.12 -20.58
C GLU A 652 21.15 8.14 -19.83
N GLY A 653 20.56 7.18 -19.10
CA GLY A 653 21.26 6.20 -18.27
C GLY A 653 21.61 4.89 -18.97
N GLY A 654 21.19 4.70 -20.22
CA GLY A 654 21.45 3.46 -20.96
C GLY A 654 20.50 3.25 -22.14
N ILE A 655 20.16 1.99 -22.42
CA ILE A 655 19.45 1.61 -23.65
C ILE A 655 18.39 0.54 -23.37
N ALA A 656 17.24 0.63 -24.05
CA ALA A 656 16.25 -0.43 -24.12
C ALA A 656 16.46 -1.23 -25.40
N TYR A 657 16.38 -2.56 -25.34
CA TYR A 657 16.38 -3.45 -26.51
C TYR A 657 15.21 -4.43 -26.45
N TRP A 658 14.60 -4.72 -27.60
CA TRP A 658 13.55 -5.74 -27.73
C TRP A 658 13.50 -6.34 -29.13
N ARG A 659 12.72 -7.41 -29.30
CA ARG A 659 12.22 -7.88 -30.61
C ARG A 659 10.69 -7.65 -30.65
N PRO A 660 10.08 -7.46 -31.83
CA PRO A 660 8.62 -7.47 -31.95
C PRO A 660 8.01 -8.73 -31.30
N GLY A 661 7.03 -8.55 -30.41
CA GLY A 661 6.42 -9.64 -29.61
C GLY A 661 7.28 -10.19 -28.45
N GLY A 662 8.51 -9.72 -28.27
CA GLY A 662 9.40 -10.08 -27.17
C GLY A 662 9.34 -9.11 -25.99
N ARG A 663 9.99 -9.48 -24.88
CA ARG A 663 10.19 -8.58 -23.72
C ARG A 663 11.17 -7.45 -24.07
N VAL A 664 11.00 -6.31 -23.40
CA VAL A 664 11.96 -5.21 -23.40
C VAL A 664 12.96 -5.42 -22.27
N SER A 665 14.25 -5.39 -22.60
CA SER A 665 15.35 -5.49 -21.65
C SER A 665 16.10 -4.17 -21.63
N PHE A 666 16.34 -3.61 -20.44
CA PHE A 666 17.16 -2.40 -20.25
C PHE A 666 18.59 -2.79 -19.87
N ILE A 667 19.57 -2.08 -20.40
CA ILE A 667 21.00 -2.26 -20.13
C ILE A 667 21.58 -0.89 -19.81
N HIS A 668 22.29 -0.81 -18.69
CA HIS A 668 22.84 0.44 -18.16
C HIS A 668 24.18 0.20 -17.45
N GLY A 669 24.91 1.28 -17.16
CA GLY A 669 26.16 1.27 -16.40
C GLY A 669 27.25 0.33 -16.97
N SER A 670 27.99 -0.33 -16.08
CA SER A 670 29.15 -1.15 -16.46
C SER A 670 28.81 -2.36 -17.34
N ILE A 671 27.59 -2.91 -17.25
CA ILE A 671 27.14 -4.01 -18.13
C ILE A 671 26.93 -3.49 -19.55
N LEU A 672 26.34 -2.29 -19.71
CA LEU A 672 26.21 -1.64 -21.01
C LEU A 672 27.58 -1.40 -21.64
N ASN A 673 28.53 -0.86 -20.88
CA ASN A 673 29.89 -0.62 -21.37
C ASN A 673 30.59 -1.92 -21.80
N ALA A 674 30.46 -2.99 -21.01
CA ALA A 674 30.99 -4.31 -21.33
C ALA A 674 30.37 -4.92 -22.60
N TRP A 675 29.05 -4.84 -22.74
CA TRP A 675 28.32 -5.37 -23.90
C TRP A 675 28.61 -4.57 -25.18
N ALA A 676 28.70 -3.24 -25.06
CA ALA A 676 29.11 -2.34 -26.13
C ALA A 676 30.52 -2.68 -26.64
N ALA A 677 31.48 -2.84 -25.72
CA ALA A 677 32.85 -3.26 -26.05
C ALA A 677 32.92 -4.68 -26.66
N ALA A 678 31.99 -5.56 -26.29
CA ALA A 678 31.85 -6.90 -26.87
C ALA A 678 31.17 -6.93 -28.26
N GLY A 679 30.73 -5.79 -28.79
CA GLY A 679 30.11 -5.67 -30.12
C GLY A 679 28.58 -5.65 -30.13
N TRP A 680 27.93 -5.25 -29.03
CA TRP A 680 26.47 -5.06 -28.95
C TRP A 680 25.70 -6.34 -29.32
N GLU A 681 24.61 -6.24 -30.11
CA GLU A 681 23.83 -7.38 -30.57
C GLU A 681 24.59 -8.37 -31.48
N ARG A 682 25.81 -8.03 -31.93
CA ARG A 682 26.72 -8.94 -32.66
C ARG A 682 27.69 -9.69 -31.74
N SER A 683 27.71 -9.38 -30.45
CA SER A 683 28.55 -10.06 -29.46
C SER A 683 28.22 -11.55 -29.35
N LYS A 684 29.17 -12.34 -28.81
CA LYS A 684 28.97 -13.79 -28.61
C LYS A 684 27.74 -14.13 -27.75
N VAL A 685 27.34 -13.23 -26.83
CA VAL A 685 26.20 -13.41 -25.93
C VAL A 685 24.85 -13.01 -26.54
N GLY A 686 24.83 -12.25 -27.64
CA GLY A 686 23.61 -11.84 -28.34
C GLY A 686 22.86 -10.68 -27.66
N LEU A 687 21.53 -10.67 -27.80
CA LEU A 687 20.67 -9.65 -27.18
C LEU A 687 20.39 -9.94 -25.69
N PRO A 688 20.11 -8.90 -24.88
CA PRO A 688 19.72 -9.03 -23.47
C PRO A 688 18.31 -9.64 -23.31
N THR A 689 18.14 -10.55 -22.36
CA THR A 689 16.89 -11.32 -22.16
C THR A 689 16.21 -11.09 -20.81
N GLY A 690 16.90 -10.48 -19.84
CA GLY A 690 16.40 -10.22 -18.49
C GLY A 690 16.93 -8.93 -17.88
N ARG A 691 16.45 -8.58 -16.68
CA ARG A 691 16.98 -7.45 -15.89
C ARG A 691 18.38 -7.76 -15.35
N ALA A 692 19.17 -6.72 -15.09
CA ALA A 692 20.39 -6.87 -14.29
C ALA A 692 20.01 -7.17 -12.82
N VAL A 693 20.59 -8.22 -12.24
CA VAL A 693 20.35 -8.65 -10.86
C VAL A 693 21.63 -8.47 -10.06
N ARG A 694 21.56 -7.76 -8.93
CA ARG A 694 22.65 -7.65 -7.96
C ARG A 694 22.58 -8.82 -7.00
N GLN A 695 23.69 -9.55 -6.87
CA GLN A 695 23.84 -10.71 -6.00
C GLN A 695 24.31 -10.27 -4.59
N ALA A 696 24.24 -11.16 -3.61
CA ALA A 696 24.61 -10.87 -2.22
C ALA A 696 26.10 -10.48 -2.05
N ASP A 697 26.98 -10.98 -2.91
CA ASP A 697 28.40 -10.58 -3.00
C ASP A 697 28.60 -9.18 -3.65
N GLY A 698 27.51 -8.52 -4.04
CA GLY A 698 27.50 -7.25 -4.75
C GLY A 698 27.76 -7.34 -6.27
N THR A 699 27.96 -8.52 -6.83
CA THR A 699 28.14 -8.73 -8.27
C THR A 699 26.82 -8.50 -9.00
N THR A 700 26.83 -7.64 -10.02
CA THR A 700 25.66 -7.41 -10.87
C THR A 700 25.76 -8.29 -12.11
N THR A 701 24.78 -9.17 -12.36
CA THR A 701 24.74 -10.07 -13.52
C THR A 701 23.49 -9.84 -14.36
N GLN A 702 23.63 -9.85 -15.69
CA GLN A 702 22.51 -9.79 -16.63
C GLN A 702 22.60 -10.93 -17.65
N THR A 703 21.44 -11.51 -18.01
CA THR A 703 21.32 -12.60 -18.97
C THR A 703 21.10 -12.08 -20.39
N PHE A 704 21.65 -12.82 -21.35
CA PHE A 704 21.57 -12.57 -22.78
C PHE A 704 21.17 -13.87 -23.51
N GLU A 705 20.83 -13.79 -24.80
CA GLU A 705 20.33 -14.91 -25.62
C GLU A 705 21.25 -16.15 -25.61
N LYS A 706 22.56 -15.96 -25.44
CA LYS A 706 23.58 -17.01 -25.57
C LYS A 706 24.59 -17.03 -24.42
N GLY A 707 24.31 -16.35 -23.31
CA GLY A 707 25.29 -16.21 -22.23
C GLY A 707 24.91 -15.18 -21.17
N SER A 708 25.89 -14.72 -20.40
CA SER A 708 25.70 -13.67 -19.39
C SER A 708 26.89 -12.73 -19.26
N ILE A 709 26.61 -11.52 -18.77
CA ILE A 709 27.62 -10.54 -18.38
C ILE A 709 27.47 -10.26 -16.88
N SER A 710 28.55 -10.48 -16.15
CA SER A 710 28.66 -10.20 -14.71
C SER A 710 29.71 -9.12 -14.47
N VAL A 711 29.44 -8.19 -13.55
CA VAL A 711 30.38 -7.15 -13.09
C VAL A 711 30.45 -7.20 -11.58
N ALA A 712 31.62 -7.59 -11.05
CA ALA A 712 31.88 -7.64 -9.62
C ALA A 712 32.03 -6.22 -9.01
N PRO A 713 31.92 -6.05 -7.68
CA PRO A 713 32.06 -4.74 -7.02
C PRO A 713 33.36 -4.00 -7.32
N ASN A 714 34.45 -4.73 -7.56
CA ASN A 714 35.75 -4.20 -7.96
C ASN A 714 35.85 -3.80 -9.45
N GLY A 715 34.73 -3.80 -10.19
CA GLY A 715 34.66 -3.47 -11.61
C GLY A 715 35.06 -4.61 -12.56
N LYS A 716 35.47 -5.78 -12.06
CA LYS A 716 35.87 -6.91 -12.91
C LYS A 716 34.67 -7.44 -13.72
N VAL A 717 34.75 -7.31 -15.03
CA VAL A 717 33.78 -7.83 -16.00
C VAL A 717 34.09 -9.30 -16.32
N THR A 718 33.07 -10.14 -16.33
CA THR A 718 33.12 -11.53 -16.84
C THR A 718 32.01 -11.72 -17.87
N ILE A 719 32.36 -12.18 -19.08
CA ILE A 719 31.41 -12.50 -20.14
C ILE A 719 31.47 -14.01 -20.39
N ARG A 720 30.44 -14.74 -19.98
CA ARG A 720 30.29 -16.18 -20.24
C ARG A 720 29.54 -16.36 -21.55
#